data_AF-A0A8J6HVN8-F1
#
_entry.id   AF-A0A8J6HVN8-F1
#
_cell.length_a   1.000
_cell.length_b   1.000
_cell.length_c   1.000
_cell.angle_alpha   90.00
_cell.angle_beta   90.00
_cell.angle_gamma   90.00
#
_symmetry.space_group_name_H-M   'P 1'
#
loop_
_entity.id
_entity.type
_entity.pdbx_description
1 polymer ?
#
loop_
_entity_poly.entity_id
_entity_poly.type
_entity_poly.pdbx_seq_one_letter_code
_entity_poly.pdbx_strand_id
1 'polypeptide(L)'
;MYFYIYPISAVALIVIGCVKIYLKLTTKWARSPTCLLGKTVIVTGSNIGIGFYTAVDFAKRGARVILACRDYKKGESAREEIIKRTDNPNVFLKIVDLSSFESVRAFAQEINKTEDRLDVLVNNAAAALVNDEKTKDGHLLAMQVNYFSLFLLTNLLLDLLKKSQPSRIVNTSSLLARIWTSFSLDKLHKYNGNIEVYAHSKLAIILFTKELAKRLEGSGVTVYSLHPGCVKTEIFRNAEGWVGSFITALFKRLMNFFFKTSEEGAQTTIYCAVEKNIEKFSGHHFEECRRVNDYKRATVPGLGEKLWRDNKRYLQFLFIITCRQKLRWQNLRNRTFTPIMDWCTTIVSLILGAFLALKTYTRVTVGWCKSQTCLVGKTTIVTGANTGIGFETALDFAKRGARVILACRDQKRADDARKKIIRETGNEDVVVKLVDMASFESVRAFAKEINETEDRLDVLVNNAGMIGTGDKKSSDGLSLLMQVNHFSSFLLTNLLIGGSDWFAEEIHPNRIVNVSSMAAKRAFKFDIDTFDKHISDNTNYANSKLCNIFFTKELAKKLRGTGVTTYSLHPGVVETDIFNSARGLMTIVFVVFRLFAKTSEEGAQTTIYCSVSKGIEKFDGEHFSDCRRVDPYSTTTPSDLPQKLWRKSEQIVAVALIVIGCVKIYLKLTTKWARSPTCLLGKTVIVTGSNIGIGFYTAVDFAKRGARVILACRDYKKGESAREEIIKRTDNPNVFLKIVDMSSFESVRAFAQEINKTEDRLDILVNNAGMAIVDDEKTKDGLLMAMQVNYFSLFLLTNLLLDLLKKSQPSRIINTSSILAQVGTSFSVDKLHKYNGNLDVYAHSKLAIILFTKELAKRLEGSGVTVYSLHPGAVKTDIFRNAKGLIGSFMTSLFKRWMNLFFKTPEEGAQTTIYCAVEKNIEKFSGHYFVECRRVNDYKRAAVPGLGEQLWRESEEVVNLTN
;
A
#
# COMPACT_ATOMS: atom_id res chain seq x y z
N MET A 1 26.32 6.97 1.90
CA MET A 1 26.21 5.53 1.53
C MET A 1 25.27 4.86 2.52
N TYR A 2 24.19 4.24 2.02
CA TYR A 2 23.17 3.43 2.73
C TYR A 2 22.20 4.16 3.68
N PHE A 3 21.03 4.44 3.10
CA PHE A 3 19.78 4.88 3.71
C PHE A 3 19.25 3.94 4.82
N TYR A 4 18.59 4.55 5.79
CA TYR A 4 17.64 3.93 6.71
C TYR A 4 16.52 3.20 5.96
N ILE A 5 16.61 1.87 5.97
CA ILE A 5 15.51 0.93 5.81
C ILE A 5 15.74 -0.09 6.91
N TYR A 6 15.23 0.12 8.14
CA TYR A 6 15.49 -0.86 9.23
C TYR A 6 14.30 -1.38 10.07
N PRO A 7 13.08 -0.79 10.11
CA PRO A 7 11.90 -1.52 10.57
C PRO A 7 11.24 -2.28 9.41
N ILE A 8 11.28 -1.68 8.21
CA ILE A 8 10.89 -2.34 6.97
C ILE A 8 11.87 -3.46 6.65
N SER A 9 13.16 -3.39 7.00
CA SER A 9 14.10 -4.45 6.63
C SER A 9 14.07 -5.67 7.53
N ALA A 10 13.68 -5.63 8.81
CA ALA A 10 13.56 -6.87 9.59
C ALA A 10 12.32 -7.67 9.18
N VAL A 11 11.17 -6.98 9.03
CA VAL A 11 9.96 -7.58 8.47
C VAL A 11 10.15 -7.92 7.00
N ALA A 12 10.80 -7.09 6.20
CA ALA A 12 11.14 -7.45 4.83
C ALA A 12 12.21 -8.54 4.79
N LEU A 13 13.17 -8.66 5.71
CA LEU A 13 14.16 -9.76 5.71
C LEU A 13 13.54 -11.07 6.18
N ILE A 14 12.56 -11.02 7.07
CA ILE A 14 11.75 -12.18 7.47
C ILE A 14 10.77 -12.53 6.35
N VAL A 15 10.08 -11.57 5.73
CA VAL A 15 9.21 -11.78 4.57
C VAL A 15 10.03 -12.21 3.35
N ILE A 16 11.21 -11.64 3.11
CA ILE A 16 12.17 -12.02 2.06
C ILE A 16 12.75 -13.39 2.39
N GLY A 17 13.02 -13.69 3.66
CA GLY A 17 13.46 -15.00 4.13
C GLY A 17 12.38 -16.05 3.92
N CYS A 18 11.15 -15.77 4.32
CA CYS A 18 9.97 -16.60 4.14
C CYS A 18 9.55 -16.72 2.68
N VAL A 19 9.69 -15.67 1.86
CA VAL A 19 9.45 -15.69 0.41
C VAL A 19 10.57 -16.45 -0.29
N LYS A 20 11.83 -16.33 0.14
CA LYS A 20 12.96 -17.12 -0.39
C LYS A 20 12.84 -18.59 0.01
N ILE A 21 12.43 -18.87 1.25
CA ILE A 21 12.12 -20.22 1.72
C ILE A 21 10.89 -20.74 0.98
N TYR A 22 9.81 -19.98 0.86
CA TYR A 22 8.62 -20.34 0.09
C TYR A 22 8.96 -20.61 -1.37
N LEU A 23 9.62 -19.69 -2.08
CA LEU A 23 10.06 -19.87 -3.47
C LEU A 23 11.00 -21.07 -3.59
N LYS A 24 11.93 -21.32 -2.65
CA LYS A 24 12.80 -22.51 -2.66
C LYS A 24 12.04 -23.81 -2.34
N LEU A 25 11.01 -23.75 -1.51
CA LEU A 25 10.14 -24.87 -1.15
C LEU A 25 9.06 -25.16 -2.22
N THR A 26 8.64 -24.15 -3.00
CA THR A 26 7.62 -24.27 -4.04
C THR A 26 8.21 -24.44 -5.43
N THR A 27 9.43 -23.96 -5.69
CA THR A 27 10.11 -24.15 -6.98
C THR A 27 10.40 -25.62 -7.18
N LYS A 28 9.66 -26.22 -8.09
CA LYS A 28 9.83 -27.61 -8.48
C LYS A 28 10.83 -27.69 -9.62
N TRP A 29 11.80 -28.58 -9.45
CA TRP A 29 12.78 -28.91 -10.46
C TRP A 29 12.27 -30.06 -11.32
N ALA A 30 12.54 -29.99 -12.62
CA ALA A 30 12.31 -31.12 -13.50
C ALA A 30 13.33 -32.21 -13.14
N ARG A 31 12.85 -33.30 -12.51
CA ARG A 31 13.71 -34.42 -12.07
C ARG A 31 13.71 -35.60 -13.04
N SER A 32 13.09 -35.45 -14.20
CA SER A 32 13.02 -36.50 -15.21
C SER A 32 14.43 -36.97 -15.60
N PRO A 33 14.73 -38.27 -15.54
CA PRO A 33 16.01 -38.84 -16.00
C PRO A 33 16.06 -39.05 -17.53
N THR A 34 15.07 -38.55 -18.29
CA THR A 34 14.98 -38.76 -19.74
C THR A 34 16.24 -38.27 -20.47
N CYS A 35 16.87 -39.19 -21.21
CA CYS A 35 17.96 -38.92 -22.14
C CYS A 35 17.42 -38.39 -23.48
N LEU A 36 18.11 -37.43 -24.09
CA LEU A 36 17.77 -36.83 -25.38
C LEU A 36 18.79 -37.17 -26.48
N LEU A 37 19.62 -38.19 -26.28
CA LEU A 37 20.54 -38.66 -27.32
C LEU A 37 19.77 -39.04 -28.60
N GLY A 38 20.22 -38.52 -29.75
CA GLY A 38 19.57 -38.72 -31.05
C GLY A 38 18.29 -37.91 -31.26
N LYS A 39 17.98 -36.95 -30.38
CA LYS A 39 16.82 -36.06 -30.48
C LYS A 39 17.23 -34.68 -30.97
N THR A 40 16.43 -34.10 -31.87
CA THR A 40 16.63 -32.72 -32.37
C THR A 40 15.65 -31.78 -31.67
N VAL A 41 16.16 -30.69 -31.12
CA VAL A 41 15.36 -29.70 -30.38
C VAL A 41 15.61 -28.28 -30.88
N ILE A 42 14.54 -27.48 -30.98
CA ILE A 42 14.63 -26.06 -31.33
C ILE A 42 14.16 -25.22 -30.13
N VAL A 43 14.96 -24.23 -29.73
CA VAL A 43 14.61 -23.27 -28.67
C VAL A 43 14.69 -21.85 -29.21
N THR A 44 13.54 -21.17 -29.30
CA THR A 44 13.48 -19.76 -29.73
C THR A 44 13.89 -18.80 -28.60
N GLY A 45 14.66 -17.76 -28.93
CA GLY A 45 15.14 -16.78 -27.94
C GLY A 45 16.09 -17.39 -26.91
N SER A 46 17.01 -18.23 -27.38
CA SER A 46 17.91 -19.05 -26.54
C SER A 46 19.28 -18.44 -26.30
N ASN A 47 19.52 -17.21 -26.76
CA ASN A 47 20.78 -16.50 -26.50
C ASN A 47 20.92 -16.01 -25.05
N ILE A 48 19.82 -15.87 -24.31
CA ILE A 48 19.79 -15.40 -22.91
C ILE A 48 18.60 -15.99 -22.15
N GLY A 49 18.58 -15.81 -20.83
CA GLY A 49 17.39 -16.04 -20.02
C GLY A 49 16.93 -17.51 -19.98
N ILE A 50 15.62 -17.73 -19.93
CA ILE A 50 14.99 -19.06 -19.80
C ILE A 50 15.37 -19.97 -20.99
N GLY A 51 15.39 -19.41 -22.20
CA GLY A 51 15.74 -20.15 -23.41
C GLY A 51 17.18 -20.67 -23.38
N PHE A 52 18.11 -19.89 -22.85
CA PHE A 52 19.51 -20.30 -22.67
C PHE A 52 19.63 -21.50 -21.72
N TYR A 53 19.04 -21.44 -20.53
CA TYR A 53 19.14 -22.55 -19.56
C TYR A 53 18.35 -23.79 -19.98
N THR A 54 17.27 -23.61 -20.77
CA THR A 54 16.57 -24.73 -21.41
C THR A 54 17.48 -25.43 -22.42
N ALA A 55 18.21 -24.67 -23.24
CA ALA A 55 19.18 -25.20 -24.19
C ALA A 55 20.36 -25.90 -23.50
N VAL A 56 20.86 -25.36 -22.37
CA VAL A 56 21.88 -26.03 -21.54
C VAL A 56 21.39 -27.39 -21.04
N ASP A 57 20.17 -27.48 -20.50
CA ASP A 57 19.63 -28.76 -20.00
C ASP A 57 19.45 -29.79 -21.13
N PHE A 58 18.96 -29.37 -22.30
CA PHE A 58 18.85 -30.26 -23.45
C PHE A 58 20.21 -30.72 -23.97
N ALA A 59 21.22 -29.84 -24.00
CA ALA A 59 22.57 -30.19 -24.38
C ALA A 59 23.20 -31.17 -23.39
N LYS A 60 23.01 -30.99 -22.07
CA LYS A 60 23.43 -31.93 -21.02
C LYS A 60 22.80 -33.33 -21.18
N ARG A 61 21.59 -33.40 -21.73
CA ARG A 61 20.88 -34.66 -22.00
C ARG A 61 21.28 -35.31 -23.33
N GLY A 62 22.26 -34.74 -24.05
CA GLY A 62 22.78 -35.28 -25.31
C GLY A 62 21.97 -34.90 -26.57
N ALA A 63 21.08 -33.91 -26.48
CA ALA A 63 20.30 -33.46 -27.64
C ALA A 63 21.16 -32.76 -28.70
N ARG A 64 20.70 -32.80 -29.95
CA ARG A 64 21.09 -31.84 -30.99
C ARG A 64 20.26 -30.56 -30.79
N VAL A 65 20.90 -29.49 -30.35
CA VAL A 65 20.22 -28.24 -29.94
C VAL A 65 20.37 -27.16 -31.01
N ILE A 66 19.26 -26.66 -31.54
CA ILE A 66 19.22 -25.54 -32.48
C ILE A 66 18.76 -24.28 -31.72
N LEU A 67 19.69 -23.33 -31.59
CA LEU A 67 19.45 -22.01 -31.03
C LEU A 67 18.83 -21.11 -32.10
N ALA A 68 17.54 -20.80 -31.96
CA ALA A 68 16.81 -19.90 -32.85
C ALA A 68 16.87 -18.47 -32.30
N CYS A 69 17.78 -17.64 -32.83
CA CYS A 69 18.09 -16.31 -32.32
C CYS A 69 18.05 -15.23 -33.41
N ARG A 70 17.72 -13.98 -33.04
CA ARG A 70 17.70 -12.86 -33.99
C ARG A 70 19.09 -12.28 -34.28
N ASP A 71 19.97 -12.27 -33.29
CA ASP A 71 21.27 -11.60 -33.32
C ASP A 71 22.38 -12.65 -33.41
N TYR A 72 23.14 -12.63 -34.51
CA TYR A 72 24.20 -13.60 -34.77
C TYR A 72 25.28 -13.60 -33.69
N LYS A 73 25.81 -12.42 -33.33
CA LYS A 73 26.91 -12.31 -32.35
C LYS A 73 26.49 -12.82 -30.97
N LYS A 74 25.29 -12.46 -30.52
CA LYS A 74 24.77 -12.94 -29.23
C LYS A 74 24.41 -14.42 -29.26
N GLY A 75 23.93 -14.91 -30.40
CA GLY A 75 23.66 -16.32 -30.62
C GLY A 75 24.92 -17.17 -30.57
N GLU A 76 25.99 -16.75 -31.26
CA GLU A 76 27.27 -17.48 -31.29
C GLU A 76 27.91 -17.51 -29.91
N SER A 77 27.93 -16.38 -29.20
CA SER A 77 28.45 -16.35 -27.82
C SER A 77 27.67 -17.30 -26.88
N ALA A 78 26.35 -17.40 -27.04
CA ALA A 78 25.56 -18.36 -26.28
C ALA A 78 25.85 -19.80 -26.67
N ARG A 79 26.06 -20.08 -27.96
CA ARG A 79 26.42 -21.41 -28.49
C ARG A 79 27.73 -21.89 -27.89
N GLU A 80 28.79 -21.08 -27.95
CA GLU A 80 30.10 -21.40 -27.38
C GLU A 80 30.03 -21.67 -25.88
N GLU A 81 29.28 -20.83 -25.14
CA GLU A 81 29.11 -21.00 -23.70
C GLU A 81 28.33 -22.27 -23.35
N ILE A 82 27.32 -22.67 -24.13
CA ILE A 82 26.60 -23.93 -23.91
C ILE A 82 27.53 -25.11 -24.15
N ILE A 83 28.28 -25.13 -25.27
CA ILE A 83 29.24 -26.20 -25.57
C ILE A 83 30.24 -26.35 -24.44
N LYS A 84 30.80 -25.23 -23.96
CA LYS A 84 31.75 -25.20 -22.85
C LYS A 84 31.18 -25.73 -21.53
N ARG A 85 29.88 -25.55 -21.28
CA ARG A 85 29.22 -25.98 -20.03
C ARG A 85 28.77 -27.45 -20.03
N THR A 86 28.63 -28.04 -21.21
CA THR A 86 27.99 -29.36 -21.34
C THR A 86 28.83 -30.38 -22.09
N ASP A 87 29.98 -29.96 -22.64
CA ASP A 87 30.87 -30.76 -23.50
C ASP A 87 30.13 -31.43 -24.67
N ASN A 88 29.01 -30.85 -25.10
CA ASN A 88 28.19 -31.36 -26.20
C ASN A 88 28.45 -30.50 -27.44
N PRO A 89 29.13 -31.03 -28.48
CA PRO A 89 29.42 -30.26 -29.69
C PRO A 89 28.19 -30.04 -30.58
N ASN A 90 27.07 -30.74 -30.32
CA ASN A 90 25.87 -30.70 -31.16
C ASN A 90 24.94 -29.51 -30.83
N VAL A 91 25.51 -28.30 -30.74
CA VAL A 91 24.77 -27.05 -30.52
C VAL A 91 24.98 -26.13 -31.72
N PHE A 92 23.90 -25.76 -32.40
CA PHE A 92 23.90 -25.04 -33.67
C PHE A 92 23.13 -23.72 -33.55
N LEU A 93 23.62 -22.66 -34.17
CA LEU A 93 22.91 -21.38 -34.28
C LEU A 93 22.18 -21.29 -35.62
N LYS A 94 20.93 -20.87 -35.58
CA LYS A 94 20.13 -20.52 -36.77
C LYS A 94 19.44 -19.18 -36.55
N ILE A 95 19.49 -18.30 -37.55
CA ILE A 95 18.99 -16.94 -37.43
C ILE A 95 17.50 -16.89 -37.75
N VAL A 96 16.71 -16.32 -36.84
CA VAL A 96 15.30 -16.04 -37.07
C VAL A 96 14.89 -14.75 -36.38
N ASP A 97 14.32 -13.84 -37.17
CA ASP A 97 13.65 -12.65 -36.66
C ASP A 97 12.15 -12.89 -36.61
N LEU A 98 11.64 -13.15 -35.40
CA LEU A 98 10.20 -13.35 -35.17
C LEU A 98 9.37 -12.07 -35.40
N SER A 99 9.98 -10.93 -35.70
CA SER A 99 9.29 -9.73 -36.17
C SER A 99 9.12 -9.67 -37.71
N SER A 100 9.54 -10.72 -38.45
CA SER A 100 9.39 -10.84 -39.90
C SER A 100 8.85 -12.23 -40.29
N PHE A 101 7.68 -12.30 -40.93
CA PHE A 101 7.15 -13.56 -41.43
C PHE A 101 8.00 -14.15 -42.56
N GLU A 102 8.67 -13.32 -43.36
CA GLU A 102 9.64 -13.78 -44.34
C GLU A 102 10.79 -14.53 -43.65
N SER A 103 11.35 -13.95 -42.59
CA SER A 103 12.41 -14.61 -41.80
C SER A 103 11.93 -15.91 -41.17
N VAL A 104 10.70 -15.96 -40.65
CA VAL A 104 10.10 -17.18 -40.09
C VAL A 104 9.93 -18.27 -41.16
N ARG A 105 9.49 -17.90 -42.37
CA ARG A 105 9.34 -18.87 -43.48
C ARG A 105 10.69 -19.38 -43.96
N ALA A 106 11.68 -18.50 -44.14
CA ALA A 106 13.03 -18.87 -44.54
C ALA A 106 13.66 -19.83 -43.50
N PHE A 107 13.54 -19.51 -42.21
CA PHE A 107 13.99 -20.39 -41.14
C PHE A 107 13.30 -21.75 -41.19
N ALA A 108 11.98 -21.81 -41.31
CA ALA A 108 11.26 -23.09 -41.35
C ALA A 108 11.58 -23.91 -42.61
N GLN A 109 11.75 -23.26 -43.76
CA GLN A 109 12.20 -23.90 -45.00
C GLN A 109 13.60 -24.50 -44.85
N GLU A 110 14.52 -23.76 -44.22
CA GLU A 110 15.86 -24.24 -43.92
C GLU A 110 15.80 -25.47 -43.00
N ILE A 111 15.06 -25.40 -41.89
CA ILE A 111 14.91 -26.54 -40.96
C ILE A 111 14.31 -27.76 -41.66
N ASN A 112 13.23 -27.59 -42.44
CA ASN A 112 12.61 -28.71 -43.18
C ASN A 112 13.54 -29.30 -44.26
N LYS A 113 14.53 -28.54 -44.73
CA LYS A 113 15.53 -28.99 -45.70
C LYS A 113 16.72 -29.67 -45.02
N THR A 114 17.16 -29.19 -43.85
CA THR A 114 18.42 -29.61 -43.23
C THR A 114 18.25 -30.59 -42.07
N GLU A 115 17.06 -30.71 -41.49
CA GLU A 115 16.82 -31.56 -40.33
C GLU A 115 15.86 -32.71 -40.67
N ASP A 116 16.27 -33.95 -40.41
CA ASP A 116 15.45 -35.13 -40.70
C ASP A 116 14.34 -35.36 -39.68
N ARG A 117 14.48 -34.77 -38.49
CA ARG A 117 13.59 -34.90 -37.33
C ARG A 117 13.55 -33.62 -36.48
N LEU A 118 12.47 -33.44 -35.74
CA LEU A 118 12.26 -32.43 -34.71
C LEU A 118 11.42 -33.03 -33.57
N ASP A 119 12.05 -33.30 -32.44
CA ASP A 119 11.44 -33.99 -31.30
C ASP A 119 10.84 -33.02 -30.28
N VAL A 120 11.46 -31.85 -30.09
CA VAL A 120 10.96 -30.81 -29.18
C VAL A 120 11.04 -29.43 -29.83
N LEU A 121 9.90 -28.75 -29.94
CA LEU A 121 9.81 -27.34 -30.30
C LEU A 121 9.48 -26.51 -29.07
N VAL A 122 10.40 -25.66 -28.63
CA VAL A 122 10.20 -24.71 -27.53
C VAL A 122 9.99 -23.31 -28.08
N ASN A 123 8.74 -22.85 -28.03
CA ASN A 123 8.35 -21.49 -28.34
C ASN A 123 8.51 -20.60 -27.09
N ASN A 124 9.74 -20.14 -26.85
CA ASN A 124 10.14 -19.36 -25.67
C ASN A 124 10.31 -17.85 -25.94
N ALA A 125 10.70 -17.46 -27.15
CA ALA A 125 10.96 -16.06 -27.47
C ALA A 125 9.75 -15.16 -27.17
N ALA A 126 10.02 -13.98 -26.61
CA ALA A 126 8.98 -13.01 -26.30
C ALA A 126 9.49 -11.56 -26.36
N ALA A 127 8.62 -10.64 -26.80
CA ALA A 127 8.74 -9.20 -26.67
C ALA A 127 7.67 -8.70 -25.68
N ALA A 128 8.10 -7.87 -24.72
CA ALA A 128 7.29 -7.35 -23.63
C ALA A 128 7.69 -5.89 -23.36
N LEU A 129 6.71 -5.04 -22.99
CA LEU A 129 6.93 -3.60 -22.72
C LEU A 129 7.65 -2.85 -23.86
N VAL A 130 7.45 -3.29 -25.10
CA VAL A 130 7.91 -2.59 -26.30
C VAL A 130 6.94 -1.45 -26.62
N ASN A 131 7.45 -0.35 -27.17
CA ASN A 131 6.61 0.75 -27.69
C ASN A 131 5.60 0.20 -28.72
N ASP A 132 4.55 0.96 -29.03
CA ASP A 132 3.51 0.62 -30.04
C ASP A 132 4.07 0.60 -31.50
N GLU A 133 5.32 0.20 -31.68
CA GLU A 133 6.01 -0.01 -32.94
C GLU A 133 5.38 -1.17 -33.72
N LYS A 134 5.18 -0.91 -35.01
CA LYS A 134 4.75 -1.92 -35.96
C LYS A 134 5.96 -2.62 -36.56
N THR A 135 5.87 -3.93 -36.71
CA THR A 135 6.79 -4.75 -37.49
C THR A 135 6.72 -4.42 -38.98
N LYS A 136 7.64 -4.99 -39.76
CA LYS A 136 7.62 -4.92 -41.22
C LYS A 136 6.34 -5.53 -41.83
N ASP A 137 5.71 -6.48 -41.14
CA ASP A 137 4.43 -7.09 -41.53
C ASP A 137 3.20 -6.29 -41.03
N GLY A 138 3.40 -5.13 -40.40
CA GLY A 138 2.33 -4.21 -39.98
C GLY A 138 1.63 -4.58 -38.68
N HIS A 139 2.20 -5.47 -37.86
CA HIS A 139 1.64 -5.88 -36.57
C HIS A 139 2.34 -5.20 -35.41
N LEU A 140 1.65 -5.05 -34.28
CA LEU A 140 2.31 -4.66 -33.03
C LEU A 140 3.40 -5.68 -32.70
N LEU A 141 4.62 -5.19 -32.44
CA LEU A 141 5.82 -6.01 -32.25
C LEU A 141 5.60 -7.15 -31.24
N ALA A 142 5.00 -6.87 -30.09
CA ALA A 142 4.70 -7.87 -29.08
C ALA A 142 3.71 -8.95 -29.57
N MET A 143 2.71 -8.60 -30.37
CA MET A 143 1.73 -9.57 -30.87
C MET A 143 2.35 -10.49 -31.93
N GLN A 144 3.18 -9.94 -32.82
CA GLN A 144 3.82 -10.74 -33.84
C GLN A 144 4.87 -11.69 -33.27
N VAL A 145 5.80 -11.16 -32.45
CA VAL A 145 6.88 -11.96 -31.88
C VAL A 145 6.32 -13.05 -30.95
N ASN A 146 5.34 -12.72 -30.10
CA ASN A 146 4.85 -13.67 -29.10
C ASN A 146 3.86 -14.69 -29.65
N TYR A 147 3.06 -14.30 -30.66
CA TYR A 147 1.92 -15.11 -31.08
C TYR A 147 1.88 -15.42 -32.59
N PHE A 148 1.86 -14.42 -33.48
CA PHE A 148 1.68 -14.72 -34.91
C PHE A 148 2.85 -15.52 -35.50
N SER A 149 4.08 -15.16 -35.16
CA SER A 149 5.28 -15.88 -35.61
C SER A 149 5.39 -17.25 -34.95
N LEU A 150 4.94 -17.40 -33.70
CA LEU A 150 4.81 -18.70 -33.03
C LEU A 150 3.81 -19.60 -33.78
N PHE A 151 2.62 -19.07 -34.09
CA PHE A 151 1.59 -19.77 -34.83
C PHE A 151 2.10 -20.21 -36.20
N LEU A 152 2.73 -19.29 -36.94
CA LEU A 152 3.28 -19.56 -38.27
C LEU A 152 4.39 -20.63 -38.22
N LEU A 153 5.39 -20.44 -37.35
CA LEU A 153 6.52 -21.36 -37.21
C LEU A 153 6.07 -22.77 -36.84
N THR A 154 5.15 -22.88 -35.86
CA THR A 154 4.63 -24.18 -35.40
C THR A 154 3.90 -24.92 -36.52
N ASN A 155 3.12 -24.21 -37.35
CA ASN A 155 2.41 -24.82 -38.48
C ASN A 155 3.38 -25.23 -39.61
N LEU A 156 4.44 -24.46 -39.87
CA LEU A 156 5.42 -24.77 -40.91
C LEU A 156 6.32 -25.97 -40.56
N LEU A 157 6.49 -26.27 -39.27
CA LEU A 157 7.30 -27.40 -38.78
C LEU A 157 6.45 -28.61 -38.39
N LEU A 158 5.14 -28.57 -38.63
CA LEU A 158 4.20 -29.57 -38.09
C LEU A 158 4.41 -30.96 -38.69
N ASP A 159 4.71 -31.04 -39.98
CA ASP A 159 4.95 -32.32 -40.66
C ASP A 159 6.25 -32.97 -40.18
N LEU A 160 7.28 -32.18 -39.91
CA LEU A 160 8.53 -32.65 -39.31
C LEU A 160 8.31 -33.16 -37.87
N LEU A 161 7.48 -32.47 -37.07
CA LEU A 161 7.09 -32.91 -35.72
C LEU A 161 6.32 -34.24 -35.77
N LYS A 162 5.37 -34.41 -36.71
CA LYS A 162 4.62 -35.66 -36.90
C LYS A 162 5.52 -36.81 -37.33
N LYS A 163 6.44 -36.56 -38.27
CA LYS A 163 7.46 -37.54 -38.70
C LYS A 163 8.33 -38.01 -37.52
N SER A 164 8.49 -37.17 -36.50
CA SER A 164 9.36 -37.40 -35.34
C SER A 164 8.64 -37.96 -34.11
N GLN A 165 7.41 -38.44 -34.25
CA GLN A 165 6.63 -38.94 -33.12
C GLN A 165 7.36 -40.07 -32.35
N PRO A 166 7.29 -40.10 -31.00
CA PRO A 166 6.62 -39.13 -30.14
C PRO A 166 7.39 -37.79 -30.05
N SER A 167 6.69 -36.68 -30.29
CA SER A 167 7.28 -35.32 -30.26
C SER A 167 6.44 -34.33 -29.45
N ARG A 168 7.03 -33.21 -29.07
CA ARG A 168 6.46 -32.26 -28.11
C ARG A 168 6.58 -30.80 -28.54
N ILE A 169 5.51 -30.04 -28.34
CA ILE A 169 5.46 -28.59 -28.52
C ILE A 169 5.24 -27.94 -27.16
N VAL A 170 6.14 -27.03 -26.77
CA VAL A 170 6.11 -26.33 -25.48
C VAL A 170 6.01 -24.83 -25.72
N ASN A 171 4.87 -24.24 -25.34
CA ASN A 171 4.57 -22.83 -25.56
C ASN A 171 4.65 -22.00 -24.27
N THR A 172 5.48 -20.97 -24.27
CA THR A 172 5.73 -20.13 -23.08
C THR A 172 4.72 -18.98 -22.96
N SER A 173 3.78 -19.10 -22.03
CA SER A 173 2.76 -18.10 -21.70
C SER A 173 3.20 -17.17 -20.54
N SER A 174 2.26 -16.47 -19.90
CA SER A 174 2.47 -15.55 -18.77
C SER A 174 1.27 -15.55 -17.82
N LEU A 175 1.48 -15.32 -16.51
CA LEU A 175 0.41 -15.02 -15.55
C LEU A 175 -0.43 -13.81 -15.96
N LEU A 176 0.13 -12.87 -16.75
CA LEU A 176 -0.61 -11.72 -17.27
C LEU A 176 -1.77 -12.12 -18.19
N ALA A 177 -1.74 -13.32 -18.78
CA ALA A 177 -2.88 -13.88 -19.53
C ALA A 177 -4.13 -14.11 -18.66
N ARG A 178 -4.00 -14.08 -17.32
CA ARG A 178 -5.08 -14.26 -16.35
C ARG A 178 -5.82 -12.97 -16.00
N ILE A 179 -5.18 -11.81 -16.17
CA ILE A 179 -5.66 -10.52 -15.63
C ILE A 179 -6.77 -9.92 -16.51
N TRP A 180 -6.69 -10.11 -17.82
CA TRP A 180 -7.57 -9.44 -18.77
C TRP A 180 -8.71 -10.34 -19.25
N THR A 181 -9.94 -9.87 -19.08
CA THR A 181 -11.16 -10.63 -19.37
C THR A 181 -11.78 -10.29 -20.73
N SER A 182 -11.33 -9.23 -21.40
CA SER A 182 -11.84 -8.77 -22.70
C SER A 182 -10.92 -9.18 -23.86
N PHE A 183 -10.86 -10.48 -24.16
CA PHE A 183 -10.22 -10.95 -25.39
C PHE A 183 -11.18 -10.78 -26.57
N SER A 184 -10.86 -9.87 -27.49
CA SER A 184 -11.58 -9.64 -28.74
C SER A 184 -10.66 -9.99 -29.91
N LEU A 185 -11.08 -10.97 -30.71
CA LEU A 185 -10.35 -11.36 -31.92
C LEU A 185 -10.24 -10.21 -32.93
N ASP A 186 -11.27 -9.34 -32.96
CA ASP A 186 -11.35 -8.18 -33.87
C ASP A 186 -10.34 -7.06 -33.49
N LYS A 187 -9.77 -7.13 -32.28
CA LYS A 187 -8.79 -6.16 -31.77
C LYS A 187 -7.36 -6.68 -31.75
N LEU A 188 -7.09 -7.92 -32.20
CA LEU A 188 -5.73 -8.50 -32.27
C LEU A 188 -4.71 -7.60 -32.98
N HIS A 189 -5.17 -6.72 -33.87
CA HIS A 189 -4.37 -5.78 -34.64
C HIS A 189 -4.51 -4.30 -34.21
N LYS A 190 -5.32 -3.98 -33.18
CA LYS A 190 -5.73 -2.62 -32.78
C LYS A 190 -5.85 -2.43 -31.26
N TYR A 191 -4.88 -2.91 -30.49
CA TYR A 191 -4.82 -2.64 -29.05
C TYR A 191 -4.06 -1.34 -28.77
N ASN A 192 -4.48 -0.60 -27.75
CA ASN A 192 -3.79 0.58 -27.24
C ASN A 192 -3.10 0.20 -25.92
N GLY A 193 -1.77 0.19 -25.86
CA GLY A 193 -1.01 0.04 -24.62
C GLY A 193 -0.23 -1.28 -24.46
N ASN A 194 1.04 -1.12 -24.06
CA ASN A 194 2.09 -2.16 -24.08
C ASN A 194 1.78 -3.42 -23.23
N ILE A 195 1.06 -3.29 -22.11
CA ILE A 195 0.76 -4.40 -21.20
C ILE A 195 -0.44 -5.23 -21.69
N GLU A 196 -1.44 -4.58 -22.30
CA GLU A 196 -2.64 -5.24 -22.83
C GLU A 196 -2.29 -6.14 -24.02
N VAL A 197 -1.48 -5.63 -24.96
CA VAL A 197 -0.98 -6.39 -26.12
C VAL A 197 -0.23 -7.65 -25.68
N TYR A 198 0.65 -7.50 -24.68
CA TYR A 198 1.41 -8.62 -24.14
C TYR A 198 0.49 -9.67 -23.51
N ALA A 199 -0.43 -9.27 -22.62
CA ALA A 199 -1.37 -10.18 -21.98
C ALA A 199 -2.24 -10.94 -23.00
N HIS A 200 -2.74 -10.25 -24.03
CA HIS A 200 -3.52 -10.87 -25.10
C HIS A 200 -2.70 -11.84 -25.95
N SER A 201 -1.45 -11.51 -26.26
CA SER A 201 -0.56 -12.45 -26.97
C SER A 201 -0.34 -13.74 -26.17
N LYS A 202 -0.20 -13.65 -24.84
CA LYS A 202 0.01 -14.80 -23.95
C LYS A 202 -1.26 -15.62 -23.72
N LEU A 203 -2.45 -15.00 -23.75
CA LEU A 203 -3.72 -15.72 -23.75
C LEU A 203 -3.97 -16.46 -25.08
N ALA A 204 -3.62 -15.84 -26.22
CA ALA A 204 -3.74 -16.46 -27.53
C ALA A 204 -2.88 -17.73 -27.66
N ILE A 205 -1.72 -17.78 -27.00
CA ILE A 205 -0.89 -18.99 -26.88
C ILE A 205 -1.65 -20.15 -26.20
N ILE A 206 -2.39 -19.89 -25.12
CA ILE A 206 -3.12 -20.94 -24.38
C ILE A 206 -4.28 -21.46 -25.22
N LEU A 207 -5.03 -20.56 -25.86
CA LEU A 207 -6.11 -20.91 -26.78
C LEU A 207 -5.60 -21.74 -27.96
N PHE A 208 -4.47 -21.32 -28.56
CA PHE A 208 -3.81 -22.06 -29.62
C PHE A 208 -3.34 -23.44 -29.18
N THR A 209 -2.77 -23.55 -27.97
CA THR A 209 -2.29 -24.84 -27.42
C THR A 209 -3.43 -25.84 -27.31
N LYS A 210 -4.59 -25.42 -26.80
CA LYS A 210 -5.79 -26.26 -26.70
C LYS A 210 -6.31 -26.71 -28.06
N GLU A 211 -6.45 -25.77 -28.98
CA GLU A 211 -6.97 -26.05 -30.32
C GLU A 211 -6.00 -26.94 -31.12
N LEU A 212 -4.70 -26.70 -31.00
CA LEU A 212 -3.67 -27.52 -31.65
C LEU A 212 -3.66 -28.95 -31.08
N ALA A 213 -3.82 -29.12 -29.76
CA ALA A 213 -3.90 -30.44 -29.15
C ALA A 213 -5.07 -31.26 -29.68
N LYS A 214 -6.26 -30.65 -29.84
CA LYS A 214 -7.42 -31.31 -30.47
C LYS A 214 -7.14 -31.75 -31.91
N ARG A 215 -6.43 -30.91 -32.67
CA ARG A 215 -6.09 -31.19 -34.08
C ARG A 215 -4.99 -32.24 -34.25
N LEU A 216 -4.23 -32.52 -33.20
CA LEU A 216 -3.13 -33.49 -33.17
C LEU A 216 -3.49 -34.76 -32.42
N GLU A 217 -4.76 -34.94 -32.06
CA GLU A 217 -5.25 -36.17 -31.47
C GLU A 217 -4.96 -37.36 -32.41
N GLY A 218 -4.32 -38.40 -31.86
CA GLY A 218 -3.88 -39.57 -32.63
C GLY A 218 -2.60 -39.40 -33.45
N SER A 219 -1.98 -38.21 -33.51
CA SER A 219 -0.78 -37.99 -34.34
C SER A 219 0.55 -38.25 -33.63
N GLY A 220 0.53 -38.68 -32.36
CA GLY A 220 1.75 -38.86 -31.54
C GLY A 220 2.46 -37.56 -31.13
N VAL A 221 1.87 -36.39 -31.38
CA VAL A 221 2.43 -35.08 -31.02
C VAL A 221 1.66 -34.49 -29.85
N THR A 222 2.36 -34.11 -28.78
CA THR A 222 1.73 -33.51 -27.58
C THR A 222 2.05 -32.01 -27.46
N VAL A 223 1.12 -31.24 -26.92
CA VAL A 223 1.22 -29.77 -26.87
C VAL A 223 0.94 -29.28 -25.46
N TYR A 224 1.82 -28.45 -24.91
CA TYR A 224 1.67 -27.90 -23.57
C TYR A 224 1.88 -26.39 -23.60
N SER A 225 1.13 -25.68 -22.75
CA SER A 225 1.40 -24.28 -22.45
C SER A 225 1.82 -24.14 -20.99
N LEU A 226 2.67 -23.17 -20.68
CA LEU A 226 3.17 -23.02 -19.31
C LEU A 226 3.38 -21.57 -18.90
N HIS A 227 3.51 -21.36 -17.60
CA HIS A 227 4.05 -20.16 -17.00
C HIS A 227 5.40 -20.47 -16.32
N PRO A 228 6.50 -19.75 -16.66
CA PRO A 228 7.83 -20.04 -16.11
C PRO A 228 8.04 -19.53 -14.66
N GLY A 229 7.03 -18.91 -14.05
CA GLY A 229 7.18 -18.19 -12.78
C GLY A 229 7.59 -16.72 -12.99
N CYS A 230 7.68 -15.97 -11.89
CA CYS A 230 8.25 -14.62 -11.92
C CYS A 230 9.77 -14.73 -12.09
N VAL A 231 10.27 -14.78 -13.32
CA VAL A 231 11.69 -14.96 -13.64
C VAL A 231 12.40 -13.62 -13.81
N LYS A 232 13.66 -13.56 -13.39
CA LYS A 232 14.56 -12.43 -13.62
C LYS A 232 14.86 -12.32 -15.11
N THR A 233 13.98 -11.64 -15.84
CA THR A 233 14.15 -11.43 -17.28
C THR A 233 14.57 -10.00 -17.59
N GLU A 234 15.39 -9.84 -18.61
CA GLU A 234 15.77 -8.56 -19.24
C GLU A 234 14.58 -7.89 -20.00
N ILE A 235 13.34 -8.16 -19.61
CA ILE A 235 12.12 -7.61 -20.23
C ILE A 235 12.03 -6.08 -20.08
N PHE A 236 12.68 -5.53 -19.05
CA PHE A 236 12.69 -4.08 -18.78
C PHE A 236 13.82 -3.32 -19.51
N ARG A 237 14.50 -3.93 -20.49
CA ARG A 237 15.69 -3.32 -21.14
C ARG A 237 15.40 -2.04 -21.92
N ASN A 238 14.13 -1.77 -22.24
CA ASN A 238 13.71 -0.61 -23.03
C ASN A 238 13.07 0.52 -22.19
N ALA A 239 13.17 0.49 -20.86
CA ALA A 239 12.70 1.59 -20.00
C ALA A 239 13.76 2.71 -19.97
N GLU A 240 13.63 3.73 -20.83
CA GLU A 240 14.59 4.84 -20.90
C GLU A 240 14.31 5.96 -19.89
N GLY A 241 15.39 6.58 -19.36
CA GLY A 241 15.37 7.79 -18.51
C GLY A 241 16.40 7.78 -17.35
N TRP A 242 16.87 8.96 -16.94
CA TRP A 242 17.86 9.11 -15.83
C TRP A 242 17.33 8.63 -14.47
N VAL A 243 16.03 8.84 -14.22
CA VAL A 243 15.28 8.23 -13.09
C VAL A 243 15.19 6.70 -13.25
N GLY A 244 15.12 6.22 -14.50
CA GLY A 244 15.12 4.81 -14.86
C GLY A 244 16.42 4.10 -14.51
N SER A 245 17.59 4.66 -14.78
CA SER A 245 18.88 4.01 -14.46
C SER A 245 19.16 3.91 -12.96
N PHE A 246 18.77 4.91 -12.17
CA PHE A 246 18.94 4.90 -10.71
C PHE A 246 17.94 3.96 -10.01
N ILE A 247 16.68 3.99 -10.44
CA ILE A 247 15.67 3.02 -10.00
C ILE A 247 16.12 1.63 -10.41
N THR A 248 16.50 1.37 -11.66
CA THR A 248 16.90 0.03 -12.14
C THR A 248 18.10 -0.55 -11.39
N ALA A 249 19.04 0.25 -10.88
CA ALA A 249 20.15 -0.25 -10.07
C ALA A 249 19.73 -0.69 -8.64
N LEU A 250 18.85 0.09 -8.00
CA LEU A 250 18.29 -0.21 -6.67
C LEU A 250 17.22 -1.32 -6.77
N PHE A 251 16.39 -1.28 -7.81
CA PHE A 251 15.41 -2.31 -8.18
C PHE A 251 16.11 -3.61 -8.55
N LYS A 252 17.22 -3.63 -9.33
CA LYS A 252 17.95 -4.87 -9.66
C LYS A 252 18.44 -5.62 -8.41
N ARG A 253 18.89 -4.90 -7.38
CA ARG A 253 19.30 -5.50 -6.10
C ARG A 253 18.14 -6.07 -5.29
N LEU A 254 16.97 -5.43 -5.32
CA LEU A 254 15.75 -5.93 -4.69
C LEU A 254 15.12 -7.11 -5.48
N MET A 255 15.08 -7.01 -6.81
CA MET A 255 14.49 -8.01 -7.72
C MET A 255 15.24 -9.35 -7.68
N ASN A 256 16.54 -9.35 -7.37
CA ASN A 256 17.32 -10.57 -7.14
C ASN A 256 16.75 -11.46 -6.00
N PHE A 257 15.91 -10.91 -5.11
CA PHE A 257 15.31 -11.67 -4.00
C PHE A 257 13.88 -12.16 -4.28
N PHE A 258 13.17 -11.56 -5.26
CA PHE A 258 11.76 -11.86 -5.54
C PHE A 258 11.53 -12.69 -6.80
N PHE A 259 12.54 -12.78 -7.68
CA PHE A 259 12.41 -13.42 -8.98
C PHE A 259 13.27 -14.68 -9.06
N LYS A 260 12.71 -15.73 -9.68
CA LYS A 260 13.44 -16.94 -10.05
C LYS A 260 14.64 -16.60 -10.91
N THR A 261 15.74 -17.35 -10.74
CA THR A 261 16.81 -17.33 -11.72
C THR A 261 16.29 -17.82 -13.07
N SER A 262 16.99 -17.48 -14.15
CA SER A 262 16.66 -18.00 -15.48
C SER A 262 16.70 -19.52 -15.54
N GLU A 263 17.54 -20.17 -14.71
CA GLU A 263 17.64 -21.62 -14.57
C GLU A 263 16.43 -22.23 -13.83
N GLU A 264 15.99 -21.61 -12.73
CA GLU A 264 14.77 -21.98 -12.01
C GLU A 264 13.52 -21.76 -12.88
N GLY A 265 13.53 -20.71 -13.70
CA GLY A 265 12.47 -20.40 -14.66
C GLY A 265 12.36 -21.41 -15.80
N ALA A 266 13.46 -22.07 -16.16
CA ALA A 266 13.48 -23.09 -17.21
C ALA A 266 12.84 -24.41 -16.77
N GLN A 267 12.67 -24.65 -15.47
CA GLN A 267 12.27 -25.97 -14.95
C GLN A 267 10.91 -26.45 -15.46
N THR A 268 9.90 -25.58 -15.55
CA THR A 268 8.59 -26.01 -16.08
C THR A 268 8.65 -26.28 -17.59
N THR A 269 9.47 -25.52 -18.33
CA THR A 269 9.73 -25.76 -19.76
C THR A 269 10.39 -27.12 -19.97
N ILE A 270 11.42 -27.41 -19.18
CA ILE A 270 12.13 -28.70 -19.18
C ILE A 270 11.14 -29.82 -18.82
N TYR A 271 10.35 -29.66 -17.75
CA TYR A 271 9.36 -30.64 -17.33
C TYR A 271 8.36 -30.99 -18.45
N CYS A 272 7.74 -29.98 -19.09
CA CYS A 272 6.84 -30.21 -20.22
C CYS A 272 7.54 -30.91 -21.40
N ALA A 273 8.83 -30.63 -21.61
CA ALA A 273 9.61 -31.22 -22.69
C ALA A 273 10.06 -32.66 -22.41
N VAL A 274 10.29 -33.08 -21.15
CA VAL A 274 10.97 -34.35 -20.86
C VAL A 274 10.27 -35.28 -19.86
N GLU A 275 9.23 -34.83 -19.16
CA GLU A 275 8.55 -35.66 -18.16
C GLU A 275 7.72 -36.78 -18.81
N LYS A 276 7.76 -37.99 -18.25
CA LYS A 276 6.95 -39.12 -18.70
C LYS A 276 5.54 -39.07 -18.09
N ASN A 277 4.56 -39.72 -18.73
CA ASN A 277 3.18 -39.86 -18.23
C ASN A 277 2.36 -38.56 -18.16
N ILE A 278 2.79 -37.50 -18.86
CA ILE A 278 2.04 -36.25 -19.00
C ILE A 278 1.28 -36.15 -20.33
N GLU A 279 1.40 -37.15 -21.20
CA GLU A 279 0.82 -37.18 -22.55
C GLU A 279 -0.71 -37.02 -22.52
N LYS A 280 -1.36 -37.63 -21.51
CA LYS A 280 -2.81 -37.49 -21.24
C LYS A 280 -3.25 -36.05 -20.93
N PHE A 281 -2.30 -35.16 -20.66
CA PHE A 281 -2.55 -33.75 -20.38
C PHE A 281 -2.19 -32.85 -21.56
N SER A 282 -2.06 -33.39 -22.78
CA SER A 282 -1.96 -32.57 -24.00
C SER A 282 -3.09 -31.52 -24.03
N GLY A 283 -2.76 -30.30 -24.44
CA GLY A 283 -3.65 -29.14 -24.46
C GLY A 283 -3.78 -28.38 -23.13
N HIS A 284 -3.21 -28.88 -22.04
CA HIS A 284 -3.35 -28.24 -20.72
C HIS A 284 -2.26 -27.21 -20.40
N HIS A 285 -2.53 -26.42 -19.36
CA HIS A 285 -1.61 -25.43 -18.80
C HIS A 285 -0.81 -25.97 -17.61
N PHE A 286 0.47 -25.58 -17.50
CA PHE A 286 1.39 -26.04 -16.45
C PHE A 286 2.04 -24.87 -15.68
N GLU A 287 2.15 -25.04 -14.36
CA GLU A 287 2.85 -24.13 -13.45
C GLU A 287 3.60 -24.99 -12.41
N GLU A 288 4.85 -24.62 -12.07
CA GLU A 288 5.67 -25.35 -11.09
C GLU A 288 5.71 -26.87 -11.34
N CYS A 289 5.97 -27.29 -12.58
CA CYS A 289 6.03 -28.70 -12.97
C CYS A 289 4.75 -29.49 -12.63
N ARG A 290 3.58 -28.85 -12.63
CA ARG A 290 2.27 -29.46 -12.38
C ARG A 290 1.20 -28.90 -13.31
N ARG A 291 0.21 -29.74 -13.64
CA ARG A 291 -1.00 -29.31 -14.34
C ARG A 291 -1.81 -28.37 -13.45
N VAL A 292 -2.24 -27.24 -14.00
CA VAL A 292 -3.18 -26.32 -13.34
C VAL A 292 -4.49 -26.26 -14.10
N ASN A 293 -5.53 -25.73 -13.45
CA ASN A 293 -6.80 -25.47 -14.10
C ASN A 293 -6.62 -24.37 -15.14
N ASP A 294 -7.24 -24.57 -16.30
CA ASP A 294 -7.19 -23.59 -17.38
C ASP A 294 -7.84 -22.26 -16.98
N TYR A 295 -7.33 -21.18 -17.54
CA TYR A 295 -7.85 -19.85 -17.28
C TYR A 295 -9.30 -19.74 -17.81
N LYS A 296 -10.21 -19.10 -17.05
CA LYS A 296 -11.65 -18.99 -17.37
C LYS A 296 -11.97 -18.59 -18.82
N ARG A 297 -11.11 -17.77 -19.46
CA ARG A 297 -11.30 -17.36 -20.86
C ARG A 297 -10.82 -18.42 -21.86
N ALA A 298 -9.81 -19.19 -21.50
CA ALA A 298 -9.31 -20.32 -22.28
C ALA A 298 -10.26 -21.54 -22.24
N THR A 299 -11.32 -21.51 -21.43
CA THR A 299 -12.36 -22.56 -21.37
C THR A 299 -13.63 -22.20 -22.14
N VAL A 300 -13.70 -21.03 -22.80
CA VAL A 300 -14.87 -20.64 -23.61
C VAL A 300 -14.98 -21.56 -24.83
N PRO A 301 -16.11 -22.28 -25.01
CA PRO A 301 -16.32 -23.12 -26.18
C PRO A 301 -16.19 -22.34 -27.50
N GLY A 302 -15.59 -22.95 -28.52
CA GLY A 302 -15.44 -22.37 -29.86
C GLY A 302 -14.43 -21.22 -30.00
N LEU A 303 -13.86 -20.70 -28.91
CA LEU A 303 -12.95 -19.55 -28.98
C LEU A 303 -11.58 -19.91 -29.61
N GLY A 304 -11.05 -21.09 -29.29
CA GLY A 304 -9.81 -21.60 -29.89
C GLY A 304 -9.96 -21.88 -31.39
N GLU A 305 -11.07 -22.49 -31.78
CA GLU A 305 -11.41 -22.77 -33.17
C GLU A 305 -11.57 -21.47 -33.99
N LYS A 306 -12.26 -20.47 -33.44
CA LYS A 306 -12.40 -19.15 -34.07
C LYS A 306 -11.04 -18.49 -34.26
N LEU A 307 -10.19 -18.47 -33.23
CA LEU A 307 -8.83 -17.93 -33.29
C LEU A 307 -8.00 -18.63 -34.38
N TRP A 308 -8.06 -19.96 -34.46
CA TRP A 308 -7.38 -20.74 -35.48
C TRP A 308 -7.82 -20.37 -36.89
N ARG A 309 -9.14 -20.34 -37.13
CA ARG A 309 -9.73 -19.99 -38.43
C ARG A 309 -9.33 -18.59 -38.87
N ASP A 310 -9.44 -17.62 -37.97
CA ASP A 310 -9.15 -16.21 -38.27
C ASP A 310 -7.67 -16.02 -38.61
N ASN A 311 -6.74 -16.65 -37.87
CA ASN A 311 -5.31 -16.59 -38.16
C ASN A 311 -4.93 -17.30 -39.46
N LYS A 312 -5.51 -18.48 -39.74
CA LYS A 312 -5.26 -19.21 -40.99
C LYS A 312 -5.70 -18.38 -42.20
N ARG A 313 -6.88 -17.77 -42.13
CA ARG A 313 -7.40 -16.86 -43.17
C ARG A 313 -6.51 -15.64 -43.34
N TYR A 314 -6.07 -15.04 -42.24
CA TYR A 314 -5.24 -13.83 -42.25
C TYR A 314 -3.85 -14.08 -42.86
N LEU A 315 -3.19 -15.18 -42.50
CA LEU A 315 -1.89 -15.57 -43.04
C LEU A 315 -1.98 -16.01 -44.52
N GLN A 316 -3.12 -16.53 -44.96
CA GLN A 316 -3.41 -16.77 -46.38
C GLN A 316 -3.69 -15.48 -47.16
N PHE A 317 -4.38 -14.50 -46.55
CA PHE A 317 -4.69 -13.20 -47.18
C PHE A 317 -3.44 -12.34 -47.43
N LEU A 318 -2.45 -12.40 -46.51
CA LEU A 318 -1.16 -11.74 -46.65
C LEU A 318 -0.23 -12.39 -47.70
N PHE A 319 -0.50 -13.62 -48.14
CA PHE A 319 0.20 -14.24 -49.27
C PHE A 319 -0.31 -13.69 -50.63
N ILE A 320 -1.55 -13.18 -50.68
CA ILE A 320 -2.19 -12.68 -51.91
C ILE A 320 -1.93 -11.17 -52.12
N ILE A 321 -1.76 -10.39 -51.05
CA ILE A 321 -1.61 -8.93 -51.15
C ILE A 321 -0.18 -8.47 -51.50
N THR A 322 0.85 -9.28 -51.27
CA THR A 322 2.21 -8.99 -51.75
C THR A 322 2.34 -9.07 -53.28
N CYS A 323 1.33 -9.61 -53.99
CA CYS A 323 1.24 -9.61 -55.45
C CYS A 323 0.25 -8.58 -56.03
N ARG A 324 -0.47 -7.79 -55.22
CA ARG A 324 -1.59 -6.97 -55.74
C ARG A 324 -1.77 -5.55 -55.18
N GLN A 325 -0.70 -4.91 -54.67
CA GLN A 325 -0.74 -3.48 -54.31
C GLN A 325 0.32 -2.64 -55.03
N LYS A 326 0.20 -2.57 -56.37
CA LYS A 326 0.80 -1.48 -57.16
C LYS A 326 -0.22 -0.75 -58.07
N LEU A 327 -1.52 -0.99 -57.91
CA LEU A 327 -2.57 -0.40 -58.75
C LEU A 327 -3.84 -0.12 -57.94
N ARG A 328 -3.94 1.09 -57.37
CA ARG A 328 -5.16 1.91 -57.18
C ARG A 328 -4.98 2.89 -56.02
N TRP A 329 -4.35 4.02 -56.33
CA TRP A 329 -4.58 5.30 -55.66
C TRP A 329 -4.51 6.41 -56.72
N GLN A 330 -5.45 6.36 -57.66
CA GLN A 330 -5.84 7.49 -58.52
C GLN A 330 -7.34 7.38 -58.70
N ASN A 331 -8.08 8.05 -57.82
CA ASN A 331 -9.43 8.61 -58.02
C ASN A 331 -10.14 8.72 -56.68
N LEU A 332 -10.08 9.91 -56.10
CA LEU A 332 -11.26 10.76 -55.84
C LEU A 332 -10.85 11.83 -54.83
N ARG A 333 -10.42 12.97 -55.38
CA ARG A 333 -10.36 14.24 -54.68
C ARG A 333 -11.29 15.21 -55.41
N ASN A 334 -12.11 15.90 -54.62
CA ASN A 334 -12.93 17.10 -54.89
C ASN A 334 -14.44 16.90 -55.08
N ARG A 335 -15.19 17.49 -54.13
CA ARG A 335 -16.22 18.55 -54.33
C ARG A 335 -16.67 19.05 -52.94
N THR A 336 -16.18 20.22 -52.51
CA THR A 336 -16.74 21.61 -52.60
C THR A 336 -17.70 21.99 -51.46
N PHE A 337 -17.51 23.23 -51.00
CA PHE A 337 -17.94 23.82 -49.72
C PHE A 337 -19.05 24.87 -49.93
N THR A 338 -19.95 25.04 -48.94
CA THR A 338 -20.66 26.27 -48.41
C THR A 338 -22.17 26.08 -48.17
N PRO A 339 -22.84 26.82 -47.23
CA PRO A 339 -22.34 27.55 -46.05
C PRO A 339 -23.01 27.11 -44.71
N ILE A 340 -22.25 27.13 -43.60
CA ILE A 340 -22.69 26.69 -42.26
C ILE A 340 -22.99 27.91 -41.37
N MET A 341 -24.16 28.54 -41.50
CA MET A 341 -24.57 29.57 -40.51
C MET A 341 -26.04 29.57 -40.08
N ASP A 342 -26.95 28.81 -40.71
CA ASP A 342 -28.36 28.73 -40.24
C ASP A 342 -28.71 27.48 -39.41
N TRP A 343 -27.84 26.46 -39.42
CA TRP A 343 -28.07 25.24 -38.64
C TRP A 343 -27.76 25.41 -37.16
N CYS A 344 -26.88 26.34 -36.79
CA CYS A 344 -26.41 26.48 -35.42
C CYS A 344 -27.50 27.03 -34.49
N THR A 345 -28.32 27.98 -34.92
CA THR A 345 -29.40 28.59 -34.10
C THR A 345 -30.57 27.64 -33.90
N THR A 346 -30.95 26.88 -34.94
CA THR A 346 -32.02 25.88 -34.87
C THR A 346 -31.61 24.66 -34.04
N ILE A 347 -30.38 24.17 -34.21
CA ILE A 347 -29.83 23.08 -33.40
C ILE A 347 -29.70 23.52 -31.94
N VAL A 348 -29.19 24.74 -31.67
CA VAL A 348 -29.08 25.26 -30.30
C VAL A 348 -30.46 25.44 -29.65
N SER A 349 -31.47 25.91 -30.39
CA SER A 349 -32.84 26.08 -29.87
C SER A 349 -33.55 24.74 -29.64
N LEU A 350 -33.37 23.75 -30.52
CA LEU A 350 -33.87 22.38 -30.31
C LEU A 350 -33.18 21.70 -29.12
N ILE A 351 -31.87 21.91 -28.97
CA ILE A 351 -31.10 21.45 -27.82
C ILE A 351 -31.59 22.12 -26.53
N LEU A 352 -31.81 23.44 -26.52
CA LEU A 352 -32.38 24.19 -25.39
C LEU A 352 -33.81 23.76 -25.04
N GLY A 353 -34.66 23.54 -26.05
CA GLY A 353 -36.02 23.02 -25.87
C GLY A 353 -36.03 21.60 -25.31
N ALA A 354 -35.19 20.71 -25.84
CA ALA A 354 -34.98 19.37 -25.30
C ALA A 354 -34.40 19.40 -23.88
N PHE A 355 -33.51 20.35 -23.57
CA PHE A 355 -32.97 20.55 -22.23
C PHE A 355 -34.02 21.05 -21.24
N LEU A 356 -34.88 22.00 -21.63
CA LEU A 356 -35.97 22.49 -20.79
C LEU A 356 -37.01 21.39 -20.55
N ALA A 357 -37.34 20.61 -21.58
CA ALA A 357 -38.21 19.44 -21.47
C ALA A 357 -37.63 18.38 -20.53
N LEU A 358 -36.33 18.06 -20.65
CA LEU A 358 -35.65 17.09 -19.79
C LEU A 358 -35.60 17.57 -18.33
N LYS A 359 -35.31 18.85 -18.08
CA LYS A 359 -35.30 19.45 -16.73
C LYS A 359 -36.70 19.49 -16.10
N THR A 360 -37.72 19.75 -16.90
CA THR A 360 -39.12 19.70 -16.45
C THR A 360 -39.52 18.26 -16.13
N TYR A 361 -39.16 17.31 -17.00
CA TYR A 361 -39.38 15.89 -16.78
C TYR A 361 -38.71 15.37 -15.51
N THR A 362 -37.43 15.71 -15.26
CA THR A 362 -36.75 15.28 -14.04
C THR A 362 -37.41 15.84 -12.78
N ARG A 363 -37.80 17.13 -12.76
CA ARG A 363 -38.53 17.72 -11.61
C ARG A 363 -39.88 17.08 -11.35
N VAL A 364 -40.65 16.77 -12.39
CA VAL A 364 -41.99 16.18 -12.25
C VAL A 364 -41.93 14.69 -11.87
N THR A 365 -40.82 14.00 -12.17
CA THR A 365 -40.65 12.57 -11.89
C THR A 365 -39.94 12.25 -10.57
N VAL A 366 -39.36 13.25 -9.89
CA VAL A 366 -38.76 13.06 -8.55
C VAL A 366 -39.82 12.56 -7.57
N GLY A 367 -39.55 11.43 -6.92
CA GLY A 367 -40.42 10.92 -5.86
C GLY A 367 -40.20 11.66 -4.54
N TRP A 368 -41.24 12.31 -4.04
CA TRP A 368 -41.26 12.98 -2.73
C TRP A 368 -41.86 12.07 -1.64
N CYS A 369 -41.28 12.10 -0.45
CA CYS A 369 -41.85 11.40 0.70
C CYS A 369 -43.10 12.14 1.16
N LYS A 370 -44.27 11.50 1.05
CA LYS A 370 -45.55 12.06 1.51
C LYS A 370 -45.90 11.68 2.95
N SER A 371 -45.07 10.87 3.60
CA SER A 371 -45.32 10.39 4.96
C SER A 371 -45.32 11.54 5.96
N GLN A 372 -46.35 11.60 6.80
CA GLN A 372 -46.49 12.56 7.91
C GLN A 372 -46.16 11.92 9.26
N THR A 373 -45.44 10.79 9.27
CA THR A 373 -45.04 10.12 10.52
C THR A 373 -44.26 11.08 11.43
N CYS A 374 -44.75 11.20 12.67
CA CYS A 374 -44.10 11.91 13.77
C CYS A 374 -42.98 11.02 14.37
N LEU A 375 -41.85 11.64 14.72
CA LEU A 375 -40.70 10.98 15.33
C LEU A 375 -40.41 11.47 16.76
N VAL A 376 -41.36 12.16 17.40
CA VAL A 376 -41.22 12.54 18.83
C VAL A 376 -40.98 11.29 19.67
N GLY A 377 -39.96 11.35 20.53
CA GLY A 377 -39.54 10.23 21.38
C GLY A 377 -38.76 9.12 20.65
N LYS A 378 -38.34 9.36 19.39
CA LYS A 378 -37.55 8.42 18.59
C LYS A 378 -36.11 8.89 18.46
N THR A 379 -35.17 7.97 18.54
CA THR A 379 -33.73 8.24 18.39
C THR A 379 -33.24 7.77 17.03
N THR A 380 -32.52 8.65 16.33
CA THR A 380 -32.04 8.40 14.97
C THR A 380 -30.55 8.67 14.85
N ILE A 381 -29.82 7.85 14.09
CA ILE A 381 -28.40 8.05 13.76
C ILE A 381 -28.26 8.21 12.25
N VAL A 382 -27.62 9.30 11.81
CA VAL A 382 -27.29 9.52 10.39
C VAL A 382 -25.77 9.69 10.25
N THR A 383 -25.14 8.77 9.52
CA THR A 383 -23.70 8.85 9.23
C THR A 383 -23.40 9.84 8.08
N GLY A 384 -22.39 10.68 8.24
CA GLY A 384 -22.04 11.71 7.25
C GLY A 384 -23.12 12.79 7.12
N ALA A 385 -23.73 13.20 8.24
CA ALA A 385 -24.88 14.11 8.28
C ALA A 385 -24.54 15.61 8.23
N ASN A 386 -23.27 15.98 8.06
CA ASN A 386 -22.85 17.38 8.10
C ASN A 386 -23.07 18.15 6.78
N THR A 387 -23.33 17.46 5.67
CA THR A 387 -23.56 18.06 4.34
C THR A 387 -24.41 17.14 3.44
N GLY A 388 -24.99 17.70 2.38
CA GLY A 388 -25.63 16.94 1.31
C GLY A 388 -26.84 16.13 1.78
N ILE A 389 -27.05 14.95 1.20
CA ILE A 389 -28.19 14.05 1.49
C ILE A 389 -28.30 13.72 2.98
N GLY A 390 -27.18 13.49 3.66
CA GLY A 390 -27.16 13.18 5.09
C GLY A 390 -27.66 14.34 5.95
N PHE A 391 -27.30 15.58 5.58
CA PHE A 391 -27.78 16.79 6.26
C PHE A 391 -29.29 16.95 6.08
N GLU A 392 -29.80 16.84 4.85
CA GLU A 392 -31.23 17.00 4.56
C GLU A 392 -32.08 15.91 5.21
N THR A 393 -31.55 14.68 5.29
CA THR A 393 -32.21 13.58 6.03
C THR A 393 -32.29 13.89 7.53
N ALA A 394 -31.19 14.37 8.12
CA ALA A 394 -31.15 14.73 9.54
C ALA A 394 -32.06 15.95 9.86
N LEU A 395 -32.13 16.92 8.95
CA LEU A 395 -33.03 18.06 9.04
C LEU A 395 -34.50 17.61 9.05
N ASP A 396 -34.90 16.71 8.16
CA ASP A 396 -36.26 16.17 8.12
C ASP A 396 -36.62 15.37 9.38
N PHE A 397 -35.70 14.55 9.89
CA PHE A 397 -35.91 13.85 11.16
C PHE A 397 -36.09 14.82 12.34
N ALA A 398 -35.30 15.88 12.39
CA ALA A 398 -35.43 16.93 13.40
C ALA A 398 -36.77 17.69 13.27
N LYS A 399 -37.22 18.00 12.04
CA LYS A 399 -38.55 18.60 11.78
C LYS A 399 -39.70 17.72 12.29
N ARG A 400 -39.52 16.39 12.28
CA ARG A 400 -40.49 15.42 12.80
C ARG A 400 -40.39 15.20 14.31
N GLY A 401 -39.50 15.91 15.00
CA GLY A 401 -39.34 15.83 16.46
C GLY A 401 -38.43 14.71 16.96
N ALA A 402 -37.63 14.09 16.09
CA ALA A 402 -36.69 13.04 16.52
C ALA A 402 -35.54 13.61 17.37
N ARG A 403 -35.00 12.77 18.24
CA ARG A 403 -33.61 12.89 18.70
C ARG A 403 -32.68 12.50 17.56
N VAL A 404 -31.83 13.43 17.10
CA VAL A 404 -30.99 13.23 15.91
C VAL A 404 -29.51 13.24 16.27
N ILE A 405 -28.85 12.09 16.10
CA ILE A 405 -27.41 11.92 16.28
C ILE A 405 -26.70 12.11 14.93
N LEU A 406 -26.02 13.24 14.79
CA LEU A 406 -25.16 13.56 13.65
C LEU A 406 -23.82 12.84 13.80
N ALA A 407 -23.69 11.67 13.17
CA ALA A 407 -22.50 10.85 13.22
C ALA A 407 -21.49 11.28 12.14
N CYS A 408 -20.52 12.11 12.52
CA CYS A 408 -19.62 12.80 11.59
C CYS A 408 -18.15 12.70 12.02
N ARG A 409 -17.22 12.84 11.07
CA ARG A 409 -15.77 12.77 11.36
C ARG A 409 -15.17 14.10 11.84
N ASP A 410 -15.80 15.22 11.51
CA ASP A 410 -15.28 16.57 11.74
C ASP A 410 -16.21 17.31 12.69
N GLN A 411 -15.71 17.63 13.89
CA GLN A 411 -16.49 18.26 14.96
C GLN A 411 -17.07 19.60 14.52
N LYS A 412 -16.24 20.48 13.94
CA LYS A 412 -16.64 21.84 13.59
C LYS A 412 -17.74 21.83 12.54
N ARG A 413 -17.57 21.08 11.45
CA ARG A 413 -18.59 20.99 10.39
C ARG A 413 -19.89 20.35 10.88
N ALA A 414 -19.79 19.39 11.80
CA ALA A 414 -20.97 18.78 12.41
C ALA A 414 -21.70 19.74 13.35
N ASP A 415 -20.99 20.55 14.13
CA ASP A 415 -21.57 21.58 14.99
C ASP A 415 -22.23 22.70 14.18
N ASP A 416 -21.62 23.11 13.06
CA ASP A 416 -22.22 24.08 12.14
C ASP A 416 -23.53 23.54 11.53
N ALA A 417 -23.53 22.26 11.13
CA ALA A 417 -24.74 21.58 10.66
C ALA A 417 -25.81 21.47 11.75
N ARG A 418 -25.43 21.09 12.97
CA ARG A 418 -26.32 21.03 14.15
C ARG A 418 -27.00 22.37 14.39
N LYS A 419 -26.22 23.46 14.48
CA LYS A 419 -26.76 24.82 14.70
C LYS A 419 -27.75 25.21 13.61
N LYS A 420 -27.44 24.89 12.35
CA LYS A 420 -28.33 25.16 11.22
C LYS A 420 -29.65 24.40 11.34
N ILE A 421 -29.60 23.10 11.68
CA ILE A 421 -30.79 22.28 11.89
C ILE A 421 -31.65 22.85 13.03
N ILE A 422 -31.06 23.09 14.21
CA ILE A 422 -31.78 23.64 15.37
C ILE A 422 -32.46 24.96 15.02
N ARG A 423 -31.77 25.85 14.30
CA ARG A 423 -32.33 27.14 13.87
C ARG A 423 -33.51 26.99 12.91
N GLU A 424 -33.48 26.00 12.03
CA GLU A 424 -34.52 25.79 11.01
C GLU A 424 -35.72 24.98 11.52
N THR A 425 -35.54 24.16 12.56
CA THR A 425 -36.60 23.27 13.07
C THR A 425 -37.12 23.65 14.45
N GLY A 426 -36.35 24.41 15.23
CA GLY A 426 -36.61 24.65 16.65
C GLY A 426 -36.38 23.43 17.54
N ASN A 427 -35.96 22.28 16.99
CA ASN A 427 -35.71 21.06 17.75
C ASN A 427 -34.27 21.08 18.30
N GLU A 428 -34.13 21.23 19.62
CA GLU A 428 -32.84 21.26 20.30
C GLU A 428 -32.21 19.88 20.51
N ASP A 429 -32.97 18.79 20.31
CA ASP A 429 -32.53 17.40 20.52
C ASP A 429 -31.73 16.84 19.33
N VAL A 430 -30.76 17.64 18.88
CA VAL A 430 -29.81 17.30 17.81
C VAL A 430 -28.42 17.29 18.42
N VAL A 431 -27.76 16.14 18.42
CA VAL A 431 -26.45 15.93 19.06
C VAL A 431 -25.40 15.50 18.05
N VAL A 432 -24.15 15.89 18.29
CA VAL A 432 -23.00 15.48 17.47
C VAL A 432 -22.23 14.40 18.20
N LYS A 433 -21.98 13.28 17.51
CA LYS A 433 -21.14 12.18 17.99
C LYS A 433 -20.10 11.86 16.93
N LEU A 434 -18.82 11.74 17.33
CA LEU A 434 -17.73 11.63 16.36
C LEU A 434 -17.50 10.19 15.89
N VAL A 435 -17.49 9.99 14.57
CA VAL A 435 -17.11 8.72 13.96
C VAL A 435 -16.33 8.93 12.66
N ASP A 436 -15.14 8.34 12.59
CA ASP A 436 -14.39 8.20 11.36
C ASP A 436 -14.65 6.83 10.73
N MET A 437 -15.46 6.82 9.66
CA MET A 437 -15.77 5.61 8.91
C MET A 437 -14.55 5.01 8.17
N ALA A 438 -13.39 5.68 8.18
CA ALA A 438 -12.13 5.12 7.71
C ALA A 438 -11.32 4.37 8.80
N SER A 439 -11.86 4.21 10.01
CA SER A 439 -11.20 3.54 11.14
C SER A 439 -12.15 2.61 11.92
N PHE A 440 -11.86 1.30 11.96
CA PHE A 440 -12.67 0.35 12.74
C PHE A 440 -12.60 0.61 14.25
N GLU A 441 -11.49 1.11 14.77
CA GLU A 441 -11.38 1.54 16.17
C GLU A 441 -12.35 2.69 16.44
N SER A 442 -12.41 3.70 15.56
CA SER A 442 -13.37 4.80 15.71
C SER A 442 -14.81 4.32 15.65
N VAL A 443 -15.13 3.38 14.76
CA VAL A 443 -16.47 2.78 14.66
C VAL A 443 -16.84 2.02 15.93
N ARG A 444 -15.91 1.27 16.53
CA ARG A 444 -16.13 0.54 17.79
C ARG A 444 -16.32 1.48 18.97
N ALA A 445 -15.48 2.51 19.07
CA ALA A 445 -15.60 3.52 20.13
C ALA A 445 -16.96 4.22 20.04
N PHE A 446 -17.37 4.61 18.83
CA PHE A 446 -18.70 5.20 18.60
C PHE A 446 -19.83 4.23 18.98
N ALA A 447 -19.79 2.98 18.50
CA ALA A 447 -20.85 2.01 18.81
C ALA A 447 -20.93 1.72 20.31
N LYS A 448 -19.78 1.61 20.99
CA LYS A 448 -19.70 1.47 22.45
C LYS A 448 -20.33 2.66 23.16
N GLU A 449 -19.94 3.88 22.77
CA GLU A 449 -20.50 5.11 23.34
C GLU A 449 -22.02 5.18 23.15
N ILE A 450 -22.54 4.83 21.98
CA ILE A 450 -23.99 4.80 21.73
C ILE A 450 -24.68 3.77 22.64
N ASN A 451 -24.17 2.54 22.72
CA ASN A 451 -24.74 1.51 23.59
C ASN A 451 -24.66 1.87 25.08
N GLU A 452 -23.70 2.72 25.49
CA GLU A 452 -23.55 3.19 26.88
C GLU A 452 -24.38 4.46 27.20
N THR A 453 -24.70 5.28 26.20
CA THR A 453 -25.26 6.62 26.42
C THR A 453 -26.67 6.85 25.86
N GLU A 454 -27.17 5.95 25.01
CA GLU A 454 -28.48 6.08 24.40
C GLU A 454 -29.36 4.88 24.78
N ASP A 455 -30.59 5.16 25.24
CA ASP A 455 -31.50 4.12 25.76
C ASP A 455 -32.30 3.41 24.65
N ARG A 456 -32.49 4.09 23.51
CA ARG A 456 -33.20 3.53 22.33
C ARG A 456 -32.57 3.95 20.99
N LEU A 457 -32.78 3.13 19.95
CA LEU A 457 -32.38 3.43 18.57
C LEU A 457 -33.47 2.94 17.61
N ASP A 458 -34.15 3.88 16.95
CA ASP A 458 -35.30 3.59 16.10
C ASP A 458 -34.93 3.61 14.60
N VAL A 459 -34.01 4.49 14.19
CA VAL A 459 -33.57 4.58 12.79
C VAL A 459 -32.05 4.72 12.69
N LEU A 460 -31.41 3.81 11.95
CA LEU A 460 -30.00 3.90 11.55
C LEU A 460 -29.87 4.14 10.05
N VAL A 461 -29.26 5.27 9.66
CA VAL A 461 -28.97 5.60 8.27
C VAL A 461 -27.46 5.51 7.99
N ASN A 462 -27.07 4.46 7.28
CA ASN A 462 -25.73 4.27 6.74
C ASN A 462 -25.56 5.07 5.44
N ASN A 463 -25.40 6.38 5.57
CA ASN A 463 -25.27 7.36 4.48
C ASN A 463 -23.82 7.72 4.12
N ALA A 464 -22.88 7.63 5.07
CA ALA A 464 -21.49 8.00 4.82
C ALA A 464 -20.90 7.30 3.58
N GLY A 465 -20.24 8.05 2.71
CA GLY A 465 -19.68 7.51 1.48
C GLY A 465 -18.72 8.45 0.76
N MET A 466 -17.89 7.88 -0.09
CA MET A 466 -16.91 8.58 -0.92
C MET A 466 -16.67 7.89 -2.28
N ILE A 467 -16.06 8.62 -3.21
CA ILE A 467 -15.62 8.14 -4.54
C ILE A 467 -14.21 8.68 -4.83
N GLY A 468 -13.54 8.13 -5.85
CA GLY A 468 -12.33 8.75 -6.41
C GLY A 468 -11.11 8.69 -5.49
N THR A 469 -10.96 7.62 -4.71
CA THR A 469 -9.84 7.49 -3.77
C THR A 469 -8.58 6.92 -4.41
N GLY A 470 -8.64 6.40 -5.63
CA GLY A 470 -7.57 5.56 -6.18
C GLY A 470 -7.30 4.35 -5.28
N ASP A 471 -6.05 3.91 -5.30
CA ASP A 471 -5.50 2.80 -4.51
C ASP A 471 -5.30 3.11 -3.01
N LYS A 472 -5.77 4.26 -2.52
CA LYS A 472 -5.56 4.67 -1.12
C LYS A 472 -6.10 3.63 -0.15
N LYS A 473 -5.31 3.38 0.90
CA LYS A 473 -5.66 2.50 2.01
C LYS A 473 -6.08 3.30 3.23
N SER A 474 -6.99 2.75 4.00
CA SER A 474 -7.40 3.24 5.32
C SER A 474 -6.34 2.95 6.39
N SER A 475 -6.58 3.40 7.63
CA SER A 475 -5.74 3.04 8.78
C SER A 475 -5.72 1.54 9.08
N ASP A 476 -6.78 0.82 8.68
CA ASP A 476 -6.91 -0.63 8.86
C ASP A 476 -6.34 -1.44 7.68
N GLY A 477 -5.65 -0.79 6.73
CA GLY A 477 -5.00 -1.44 5.59
C GLY A 477 -5.95 -1.88 4.46
N LEU A 478 -7.23 -1.53 4.55
CA LEU A 478 -8.26 -1.85 3.56
C LEU A 478 -8.35 -0.77 2.48
N SER A 479 -8.98 -1.06 1.34
CA SER A 479 -9.33 0.00 0.38
C SER A 479 -10.16 1.06 1.07
N LEU A 480 -9.69 2.32 1.05
CA LEU A 480 -10.34 3.43 1.76
C LEU A 480 -11.81 3.59 1.35
N LEU A 481 -12.08 3.50 0.05
CA LEU A 481 -13.44 3.56 -0.50
C LEU A 481 -14.31 2.41 0.02
N MET A 482 -13.82 1.17 -0.01
CA MET A 482 -14.59 0.01 0.44
C MET A 482 -14.84 0.02 1.94
N GLN A 483 -13.87 0.51 2.71
CA GLN A 483 -14.04 0.64 4.14
C GLN A 483 -15.12 1.66 4.50
N VAL A 484 -15.02 2.89 3.96
CA VAL A 484 -15.98 3.96 4.27
C VAL A 484 -17.38 3.61 3.77
N ASN A 485 -17.50 3.10 2.54
CA ASN A 485 -18.80 2.88 1.90
C ASN A 485 -19.51 1.62 2.39
N HIS A 486 -18.77 0.60 2.86
CA HIS A 486 -19.33 -0.72 3.15
C HIS A 486 -18.85 -1.31 4.48
N PHE A 487 -17.55 -1.57 4.68
CA PHE A 487 -17.10 -2.36 5.85
C PHE A 487 -17.35 -1.68 7.19
N SER A 488 -17.20 -0.36 7.27
CA SER A 488 -17.46 0.38 8.50
C SER A 488 -18.95 0.44 8.82
N SER A 489 -19.82 0.61 7.82
CA SER A 489 -21.27 0.52 7.99
C SER A 489 -21.71 -0.88 8.40
N PHE A 490 -21.10 -1.92 7.81
CA PHE A 490 -21.30 -3.31 8.19
C PHE A 490 -20.91 -3.55 9.65
N LEU A 491 -19.72 -3.11 10.07
CA LEU A 491 -19.25 -3.25 11.45
C LEU A 491 -20.14 -2.46 12.44
N LEU A 492 -20.43 -1.19 12.15
CA LEU A 492 -21.24 -0.32 12.99
C LEU A 492 -22.61 -0.94 13.25
N THR A 493 -23.28 -1.37 12.18
CA THR A 493 -24.62 -1.98 12.27
C THR A 493 -24.60 -3.25 13.14
N ASN A 494 -23.62 -4.14 12.96
CA ASN A 494 -23.52 -5.36 13.76
C ASN A 494 -23.18 -5.10 15.24
N LEU A 495 -22.38 -4.08 15.55
CA LEU A 495 -22.05 -3.71 16.94
C LEU A 495 -23.24 -3.10 17.68
N LEU A 496 -24.04 -2.29 17.00
CA LEU A 496 -25.26 -1.73 17.59
C LEU A 496 -26.30 -2.83 17.79
N ILE A 497 -26.46 -3.74 16.82
CA ILE A 497 -27.40 -4.87 16.96
C ILE A 497 -26.99 -5.82 18.09
N GLY A 498 -25.70 -6.14 18.21
CA GLY A 498 -25.22 -7.13 19.19
C GLY A 498 -24.88 -6.58 20.58
N GLY A 499 -24.98 -5.26 20.79
CA GLY A 499 -24.45 -4.59 21.98
C GLY A 499 -25.48 -4.11 23.00
N SER A 500 -26.77 -4.14 22.68
CA SER A 500 -27.84 -3.78 23.63
C SER A 500 -29.12 -4.55 23.33
N ASP A 501 -29.97 -4.70 24.34
CA ASP A 501 -31.33 -5.24 24.23
C ASP A 501 -32.30 -4.24 23.54
N TRP A 502 -31.83 -3.47 22.54
CA TRP A 502 -32.64 -2.49 21.79
C TRP A 502 -33.94 -3.08 21.20
N PHE A 503 -33.98 -4.40 21.08
CA PHE A 503 -35.03 -5.18 20.42
C PHE A 503 -35.91 -5.95 21.40
N ALA A 504 -35.72 -5.74 22.70
CA ALA A 504 -36.60 -6.24 23.74
C ALA A 504 -37.63 -5.14 24.06
N GLU A 505 -38.81 -5.24 23.42
CA GLU A 505 -40.13 -4.71 23.80
C GLU A 505 -40.90 -4.15 22.59
N GLU A 506 -42.20 -4.44 22.55
CA GLU A 506 -43.16 -4.29 21.45
C GLU A 506 -43.48 -2.83 21.05
N ILE A 507 -42.49 -1.99 20.75
CA ILE A 507 -42.75 -0.57 20.49
C ILE A 507 -42.10 -0.09 19.18
N HIS A 508 -42.81 -0.41 18.07
CA HIS A 508 -42.69 0.14 16.71
C HIS A 508 -41.53 -0.41 15.82
N PRO A 509 -41.70 -0.43 14.48
CA PRO A 509 -40.71 -1.04 13.59
C PRO A 509 -39.43 -0.19 13.51
N ASN A 510 -38.34 -0.71 14.06
CA ASN A 510 -37.01 -0.12 13.96
C ASN A 510 -36.47 -0.32 12.53
N ARG A 511 -35.70 0.65 12.01
CA ARG A 511 -35.29 0.66 10.61
C ARG A 511 -33.81 0.88 10.40
N ILE A 512 -33.22 0.08 9.52
CA ILE A 512 -31.85 0.24 9.05
C ILE A 512 -31.87 0.57 7.55
N VAL A 513 -31.33 1.73 7.18
CA VAL A 513 -31.33 2.24 5.80
C VAL A 513 -29.90 2.35 5.28
N ASN A 514 -29.58 1.59 4.24
CA ASN A 514 -28.27 1.54 3.61
C ASN A 514 -28.26 2.29 2.27
N VAL A 515 -27.49 3.39 2.20
CA VAL A 515 -27.44 4.22 0.99
C VAL A 515 -26.54 3.60 -0.09
N SER A 516 -27.17 3.16 -1.17
CA SER A 516 -26.55 2.63 -2.38
C SER A 516 -26.53 3.69 -3.50
N SER A 517 -26.43 3.29 -4.77
CA SER A 517 -26.38 4.16 -5.94
C SER A 517 -26.80 3.40 -7.19
N MET A 518 -27.29 4.12 -8.21
CA MET A 518 -27.51 3.57 -9.54
C MET A 518 -26.22 3.03 -10.18
N ALA A 519 -25.04 3.45 -9.68
CA ALA A 519 -23.75 2.87 -10.07
C ALA A 519 -23.66 1.36 -9.80
N ALA A 520 -24.41 0.82 -8.84
CA ALA A 520 -24.46 -0.63 -8.59
C ALA A 520 -24.97 -1.44 -9.79
N LYS A 521 -25.75 -0.83 -10.71
CA LYS A 521 -26.11 -1.43 -12.01
C LYS A 521 -24.88 -1.79 -12.83
N ARG A 522 -23.77 -1.06 -12.68
CA ARG A 522 -22.55 -1.20 -13.47
C ARG A 522 -21.58 -2.24 -12.91
N ALA A 523 -21.90 -2.88 -11.79
CA ALA A 523 -21.08 -3.93 -11.17
C ALA A 523 -21.24 -5.30 -11.86
N PHE A 524 -21.19 -5.34 -13.20
CA PHE A 524 -21.43 -6.54 -14.02
C PHE A 524 -20.37 -7.65 -13.84
N LYS A 525 -19.20 -7.30 -13.29
CA LYS A 525 -18.09 -8.23 -13.02
C LYS A 525 -17.82 -8.36 -11.51
N PHE A 526 -18.85 -8.22 -10.68
CA PHE A 526 -18.70 -8.38 -9.25
C PHE A 526 -18.17 -9.79 -8.91
N ASP A 527 -17.05 -9.84 -8.21
CA ASP A 527 -16.40 -11.07 -7.78
C ASP A 527 -16.13 -10.97 -6.28
N ILE A 528 -16.71 -11.89 -5.52
CA ILE A 528 -16.66 -11.89 -4.06
C ILE A 528 -15.24 -12.04 -3.49
N ASP A 529 -14.30 -12.59 -4.25
CA ASP A 529 -12.92 -12.79 -3.81
C ASP A 529 -12.00 -11.60 -4.13
N THR A 530 -12.51 -10.63 -4.91
CA THR A 530 -11.70 -9.49 -5.35
C THR A 530 -12.41 -8.13 -5.26
N PHE A 531 -13.65 -8.07 -4.78
CA PHE A 531 -14.45 -6.83 -4.73
C PHE A 531 -13.80 -5.71 -3.91
N ASP A 532 -12.94 -6.06 -2.95
CA ASP A 532 -12.20 -5.15 -2.06
C ASP A 532 -10.85 -4.69 -2.65
N LYS A 533 -10.41 -5.30 -3.76
CA LYS A 533 -9.21 -4.90 -4.50
C LYS A 533 -9.52 -3.76 -5.44
N HIS A 534 -8.58 -2.84 -5.57
CA HIS A 534 -8.72 -1.76 -6.54
C HIS A 534 -8.59 -2.31 -7.97
N ILE A 535 -9.54 -1.91 -8.81
CA ILE A 535 -9.61 -2.23 -10.25
C ILE A 535 -9.70 -0.91 -11.02
N SER A 536 -10.64 -0.06 -10.62
CA SER A 536 -10.78 1.33 -11.05
C SER A 536 -11.74 2.03 -10.10
N ASP A 537 -11.63 3.34 -9.94
CA ASP A 537 -12.51 4.09 -9.03
C ASP A 537 -14.00 3.88 -9.34
N ASN A 538 -14.36 3.82 -10.62
CA ASN A 538 -15.74 3.58 -11.04
C ASN A 538 -16.21 2.16 -10.71
N THR A 539 -15.38 1.14 -10.95
CA THR A 539 -15.72 -0.25 -10.63
C THR A 539 -15.81 -0.48 -9.13
N ASN A 540 -14.85 0.03 -8.36
CA ASN A 540 -14.83 -0.09 -6.91
C ASN A 540 -16.01 0.64 -6.26
N TYR A 541 -16.36 1.82 -6.75
CA TYR A 541 -17.55 2.52 -6.32
C TYR A 541 -18.82 1.71 -6.62
N ALA A 542 -18.98 1.21 -7.86
CA ALA A 542 -20.09 0.35 -8.24
C ALA A 542 -20.19 -0.91 -7.35
N ASN A 543 -19.07 -1.57 -7.10
CA ASN A 543 -18.98 -2.73 -6.22
C ASN A 543 -19.39 -2.37 -4.79
N SER A 544 -18.87 -1.29 -4.21
CA SER A 544 -19.22 -0.85 -2.85
C SER A 544 -20.71 -0.59 -2.68
N LYS A 545 -21.35 -0.03 -3.71
CA LYS A 545 -22.79 0.26 -3.70
C LYS A 545 -23.63 -1.01 -3.92
N LEU A 546 -23.14 -1.98 -4.71
CA LEU A 546 -23.75 -3.31 -4.80
C LEU A 546 -23.64 -4.08 -3.48
N CYS A 547 -22.50 -3.98 -2.77
CA CYS A 547 -22.31 -4.58 -1.45
C CYS A 547 -23.36 -4.10 -0.43
N ASN A 548 -23.77 -2.83 -0.48
CA ASN A 548 -24.83 -2.32 0.40
C ASN A 548 -26.21 -2.92 0.10
N ILE A 549 -26.50 -3.26 -1.16
CA ILE A 549 -27.75 -3.97 -1.54
C ILE A 549 -27.71 -5.41 -0.99
N PHE A 550 -26.60 -6.12 -1.20
CA PHE A 550 -26.40 -7.47 -0.68
C PHE A 550 -26.40 -7.54 0.84
N PHE A 551 -25.77 -6.57 1.51
CA PHE A 551 -25.81 -6.45 2.96
C PHE A 551 -27.23 -6.30 3.49
N THR A 552 -28.02 -5.41 2.87
CA THR A 552 -29.43 -5.21 3.25
C THR A 552 -30.24 -6.50 3.13
N LYS A 553 -30.12 -7.20 1.99
CA LYS A 553 -30.83 -8.47 1.76
C LYS A 553 -30.49 -9.54 2.80
N GLU A 554 -29.22 -9.68 3.17
CA GLU A 554 -28.80 -10.70 4.15
C GLU A 554 -29.12 -10.27 5.59
N LEU A 555 -29.06 -8.97 5.89
CA LEU A 555 -29.41 -8.41 7.19
C LEU A 555 -30.91 -8.61 7.50
N ALA A 556 -31.80 -8.35 6.52
CA ALA A 556 -33.24 -8.65 6.63
C ALA A 556 -33.51 -10.10 7.05
N LYS A 557 -32.82 -11.06 6.42
CA LYS A 557 -32.96 -12.49 6.78
C LYS A 557 -32.53 -12.77 8.21
N LYS A 558 -31.46 -12.13 8.67
CA LYS A 558 -30.89 -12.31 10.02
C LYS A 558 -31.71 -11.64 11.11
N LEU A 559 -32.43 -10.57 10.79
CA LEU A 559 -33.30 -9.83 11.71
C LEU A 559 -34.77 -10.25 11.62
N ARG A 560 -35.08 -11.32 10.89
CA ARG A 560 -36.45 -11.82 10.79
C ARG A 560 -36.99 -12.17 12.17
N GLY A 561 -38.11 -11.55 12.53
CA GLY A 561 -38.79 -11.78 13.81
C GLY A 561 -38.32 -10.86 14.94
N THR A 562 -37.33 -9.98 14.74
CA THR A 562 -36.88 -9.02 15.77
C THR A 562 -37.63 -7.70 15.74
N GLY A 563 -38.56 -7.51 14.80
CA GLY A 563 -39.26 -6.24 14.58
C GLY A 563 -38.45 -5.17 13.84
N VAL A 564 -37.21 -5.48 13.45
CA VAL A 564 -36.33 -4.56 12.70
C VAL A 564 -36.43 -4.84 11.20
N THR A 565 -36.67 -3.80 10.40
CA THR A 565 -36.66 -3.89 8.94
C THR A 565 -35.48 -3.14 8.33
N THR A 566 -35.07 -3.57 7.15
CA THR A 566 -33.87 -3.09 6.48
C THR A 566 -34.14 -2.75 5.02
N TYR A 567 -33.62 -1.62 4.57
CA TYR A 567 -33.85 -1.13 3.20
C TYR A 567 -32.57 -0.61 2.57
N SER A 568 -32.44 -0.80 1.27
CA SER A 568 -31.41 -0.15 0.46
C SER A 568 -32.05 0.78 -0.55
N LEU A 569 -31.36 1.85 -0.92
CA LEU A 569 -31.90 2.80 -1.91
C LEU A 569 -30.83 3.44 -2.76
N HIS A 570 -31.22 4.01 -3.89
CA HIS A 570 -30.39 4.97 -4.61
C HIS A 570 -31.02 6.37 -4.63
N PRO A 571 -30.28 7.43 -4.28
CA PRO A 571 -30.84 8.78 -4.19
C PRO A 571 -31.05 9.46 -5.56
N GLY A 572 -30.59 8.84 -6.64
CA GLY A 572 -30.54 9.43 -7.98
C GLY A 572 -29.20 10.14 -8.24
N VAL A 573 -29.14 10.92 -9.32
CA VAL A 573 -27.96 11.74 -9.64
C VAL A 573 -28.08 13.04 -8.87
N VAL A 574 -27.42 13.14 -7.72
CA VAL A 574 -27.51 14.30 -6.81
C VAL A 574 -26.29 15.20 -6.97
N GLU A 575 -26.50 16.51 -6.94
CA GLU A 575 -25.43 17.49 -6.87
C GLU A 575 -24.70 17.32 -5.53
N THR A 576 -23.45 16.87 -5.60
CA THR A 576 -22.62 16.64 -4.41
C THR A 576 -21.28 17.32 -4.58
N ASP A 577 -20.71 17.78 -3.47
CA ASP A 577 -19.37 18.40 -3.40
C ASP A 577 -18.21 17.45 -3.77
N ILE A 578 -18.53 16.21 -4.09
CA ILE A 578 -17.61 15.11 -4.36
C ILE A 578 -16.75 15.35 -5.62
N PHE A 579 -17.20 16.23 -6.53
CA PHE A 579 -16.56 16.48 -7.82
C PHE A 579 -15.90 17.87 -7.94
N ASN A 580 -15.77 18.62 -6.84
CA ASN A 580 -15.25 20.00 -6.83
C ASN A 580 -13.75 20.14 -7.18
N SER A 581 -13.09 19.08 -7.66
CA SER A 581 -11.66 19.03 -8.00
C SER A 581 -11.34 18.85 -9.49
N ALA A 582 -12.34 18.88 -10.38
CA ALA A 582 -12.12 18.80 -11.84
C ALA A 582 -11.54 20.10 -12.44
N ARG A 583 -10.58 19.99 -13.38
CA ARG A 583 -9.98 21.12 -14.12
C ARG A 583 -10.16 20.94 -15.63
N GLY A 584 -10.24 22.03 -16.39
CA GLY A 584 -10.26 22.04 -17.86
C GLY A 584 -11.64 21.88 -18.50
N LEU A 585 -11.71 21.28 -19.71
CA LEU A 585 -12.96 21.06 -20.48
C LEU A 585 -14.06 20.33 -19.69
N MET A 586 -13.67 19.56 -18.67
CA MET A 586 -14.57 18.90 -17.73
C MET A 586 -15.42 19.87 -16.90
N THR A 587 -14.97 21.10 -16.66
CA THR A 587 -15.75 22.12 -15.92
C THR A 587 -17.01 22.51 -16.69
N ILE A 588 -16.95 22.61 -18.02
CA ILE A 588 -18.11 22.95 -18.87
C ILE A 588 -19.11 21.80 -18.87
N VAL A 589 -18.64 20.55 -19.00
CA VAL A 589 -19.48 19.35 -18.84
C VAL A 589 -20.11 19.31 -17.45
N PHE A 590 -19.40 19.76 -16.41
CA PHE A 590 -19.90 19.80 -15.03
C PHE A 590 -20.98 20.88 -14.81
N VAL A 591 -20.85 22.05 -15.43
CA VAL A 591 -21.88 23.10 -15.42
C VAL A 591 -23.16 22.60 -16.08
N VAL A 592 -23.05 21.92 -17.22
CA VAL A 592 -24.19 21.28 -17.88
C VAL A 592 -24.76 20.16 -17.01
N PHE A 593 -23.92 19.33 -16.38
CA PHE A 593 -24.36 18.24 -15.48
C PHE A 593 -25.12 18.74 -14.24
N ARG A 594 -24.68 19.84 -13.62
CA ARG A 594 -25.36 20.47 -12.46
C ARG A 594 -26.78 20.92 -12.77
N LEU A 595 -27.09 21.27 -14.02
CA LEU A 595 -28.45 21.67 -14.42
C LEU A 595 -29.46 20.49 -14.43
N PHE A 596 -28.97 19.24 -14.41
CA PHE A 596 -29.80 18.01 -14.43
C PHE A 596 -29.70 17.16 -13.16
N ALA A 597 -28.81 17.52 -12.24
CA ALA A 597 -28.67 16.81 -10.97
C ALA A 597 -29.80 17.21 -10.00
N LYS A 598 -30.28 16.26 -9.22
CA LYS A 598 -31.19 16.51 -8.10
C LYS A 598 -30.50 17.37 -7.04
N THR A 599 -31.27 18.21 -6.37
CA THR A 599 -30.78 18.86 -5.14
C THR A 599 -30.54 17.82 -4.05
N SER A 600 -29.78 18.20 -3.01
CA SER A 600 -29.58 17.31 -1.87
C SER A 600 -30.90 16.97 -1.15
N GLU A 601 -31.86 17.90 -1.12
CA GLU A 601 -33.19 17.71 -0.54
C GLU A 601 -34.01 16.70 -1.35
N GLU A 602 -34.05 16.84 -2.68
CA GLU A 602 -34.69 15.90 -3.60
C GLU A 602 -34.04 14.50 -3.51
N GLY A 603 -32.72 14.46 -3.32
CA GLY A 603 -31.95 13.23 -3.12
C GLY A 603 -32.24 12.50 -1.80
N ALA A 604 -32.58 13.24 -0.74
CA ALA A 604 -32.88 12.68 0.58
C ALA A 604 -34.26 12.04 0.68
N GLN A 605 -35.19 12.38 -0.20
CA GLN A 605 -36.59 11.94 -0.12
C GLN A 605 -36.77 10.42 -0.03
N THR A 606 -35.99 9.63 -0.80
CA THR A 606 -36.12 8.16 -0.73
C THR A 606 -35.55 7.60 0.58
N THR A 607 -34.47 8.20 1.11
CA THR A 607 -33.92 7.86 2.44
C THR A 607 -34.94 8.12 3.54
N ILE A 608 -35.57 9.30 3.51
CA ILE A 608 -36.65 9.66 4.43
C ILE A 608 -37.80 8.67 4.28
N TYR A 609 -38.27 8.41 3.06
CA TYR A 609 -39.36 7.48 2.78
C TYR A 609 -39.11 6.08 3.39
N CYS A 610 -37.93 5.50 3.16
CA CYS A 610 -37.55 4.21 3.74
C CYS A 610 -37.47 4.27 5.29
N SER A 611 -37.16 5.43 5.86
CA SER A 611 -37.01 5.61 7.30
C SER A 611 -38.32 5.82 8.04
N VAL A 612 -39.37 6.38 7.40
CA VAL A 612 -40.57 6.82 8.13
C VAL A 612 -41.91 6.36 7.56
N SER A 613 -41.96 5.81 6.34
CA SER A 613 -43.25 5.48 5.70
C SER A 613 -43.83 4.18 6.23
N LYS A 614 -45.08 4.20 6.71
CA LYS A 614 -45.79 3.00 7.19
C LYS A 614 -46.17 2.08 6.02
N GLY A 615 -46.25 0.77 6.26
CA GLY A 615 -46.71 -0.24 5.28
C GLY A 615 -45.62 -0.75 4.33
N ILE A 616 -44.38 -0.28 4.47
CA ILE A 616 -43.24 -0.76 3.68
C ILE A 616 -42.52 -1.94 4.36
N GLU A 617 -42.95 -2.35 5.55
CA GLU A 617 -42.42 -3.48 6.33
C GLU A 617 -42.48 -4.79 5.52
N LYS A 618 -43.51 -4.96 4.69
CA LYS A 618 -43.65 -6.09 3.74
C LYS A 618 -42.56 -6.17 2.66
N PHE A 619 -41.75 -5.12 2.52
CA PHE A 619 -40.64 -5.02 1.58
C PHE A 619 -39.27 -5.05 2.28
N ASP A 620 -39.19 -5.66 3.46
CA ASP A 620 -37.92 -5.84 4.17
C ASP A 620 -36.86 -6.54 3.28
N GLY A 621 -35.66 -5.97 3.25
CA GLY A 621 -34.54 -6.41 2.43
C GLY A 621 -34.53 -5.86 1.00
N GLU A 622 -35.54 -5.10 0.58
CA GLU A 622 -35.70 -4.64 -0.81
C GLU A 622 -34.95 -3.34 -1.16
N HIS A 623 -34.95 -3.01 -2.45
CA HIS A 623 -34.30 -1.84 -3.02
C HIS A 623 -35.31 -0.77 -3.46
N PHE A 624 -34.99 0.51 -3.22
CA PHE A 624 -35.90 1.64 -3.48
C PHE A 624 -35.26 2.77 -4.32
N SER A 625 -36.10 3.45 -5.10
CA SER A 625 -35.79 4.71 -5.79
C SER A 625 -37.04 5.55 -5.93
N ASP A 626 -36.92 6.87 -5.84
CA ASP A 626 -38.03 7.81 -6.03
C ASP A 626 -39.26 7.41 -5.20
N CYS A 627 -39.00 7.08 -3.93
CA CYS A 627 -39.98 6.63 -2.95
C CYS A 627 -40.81 5.39 -3.37
N ARG A 628 -40.26 4.54 -4.26
CA ARG A 628 -40.91 3.33 -4.78
C ARG A 628 -39.97 2.14 -4.74
N ARG A 629 -40.54 0.94 -4.54
CA ARG A 629 -39.80 -0.32 -4.67
C ARG A 629 -39.37 -0.49 -6.13
N VAL A 630 -38.10 -0.81 -6.35
CA VAL A 630 -37.57 -1.12 -7.68
C VAL A 630 -36.97 -2.51 -7.67
N ASP A 631 -37.08 -3.22 -8.79
CA ASP A 631 -36.49 -4.55 -8.88
C ASP A 631 -34.96 -4.45 -8.78
N PRO A 632 -34.33 -5.31 -7.96
CA PRO A 632 -32.89 -5.32 -7.81
C PRO A 632 -32.25 -5.76 -9.14
N TYR A 633 -31.09 -5.18 -9.46
CA TYR A 633 -30.47 -5.30 -10.78
C TYR A 633 -30.16 -6.75 -11.17
N SER A 634 -30.05 -7.05 -12.47
CA SER A 634 -29.73 -8.41 -12.99
C SER A 634 -28.39 -8.99 -12.51
N THR A 635 -27.54 -8.18 -11.86
CA THR A 635 -26.32 -8.60 -11.17
C THR A 635 -26.58 -9.17 -9.76
N THR A 636 -27.81 -9.06 -9.25
CA THR A 636 -28.22 -9.54 -7.91
C THR A 636 -28.86 -10.93 -7.91
N THR A 637 -28.85 -11.59 -9.07
CA THR A 637 -29.61 -12.82 -9.38
C THR A 637 -29.06 -14.13 -8.77
N PRO A 638 -27.76 -14.30 -8.43
CA PRO A 638 -27.32 -15.49 -7.71
C PRO A 638 -27.79 -15.46 -6.24
N SER A 639 -28.49 -16.51 -5.80
CA SER A 639 -29.16 -16.58 -4.49
C SER A 639 -28.21 -16.59 -3.28
N ASP A 640 -26.93 -16.93 -3.46
CA ASP A 640 -25.95 -17.12 -2.38
C ASP A 640 -24.96 -15.95 -2.17
N LEU A 641 -24.90 -14.99 -3.10
CA LEU A 641 -23.95 -13.87 -3.02
C LEU A 641 -24.13 -12.98 -1.77
N PRO A 642 -25.36 -12.62 -1.33
CA PRO A 642 -25.55 -11.89 -0.07
C PRO A 642 -24.91 -12.57 1.14
N GLN A 643 -25.13 -13.89 1.27
CA GLN A 643 -24.56 -14.68 2.36
C GLN A 643 -23.03 -14.79 2.27
N LYS A 644 -22.49 -14.98 1.04
CA LYS A 644 -21.04 -15.00 0.83
C LYS A 644 -20.39 -13.65 1.16
N LEU A 645 -21.03 -12.54 0.78
CA LEU A 645 -20.57 -11.19 1.12
C LEU A 645 -20.54 -10.98 2.64
N TRP A 646 -21.59 -11.41 3.33
CA TRP A 646 -21.65 -11.34 4.79
C TRP A 646 -20.44 -12.02 5.42
N ARG A 647 -20.21 -13.31 5.10
CA ARG A 647 -19.07 -14.08 5.64
C ARG A 647 -17.72 -13.44 5.32
N LYS A 648 -17.57 -12.93 4.09
CA LYS A 648 -16.32 -12.27 3.67
C LYS A 648 -16.09 -10.96 4.42
N SER A 649 -17.15 -10.20 4.67
CA SER A 649 -17.10 -8.95 5.44
C SER A 649 -16.75 -9.21 6.90
N GLU A 650 -17.33 -10.25 7.52
CA GLU A 650 -16.94 -10.72 8.87
C GLU A 650 -15.46 -11.08 8.92
N GLN A 651 -14.96 -11.86 7.95
CA GLN A 651 -13.55 -12.25 7.88
C GLN A 651 -12.63 -11.03 7.75
N ILE A 652 -12.94 -10.08 6.86
CA ILE A 652 -12.12 -8.87 6.64
C ILE A 652 -12.07 -8.02 7.92
N VAL A 653 -13.21 -7.81 8.57
CA VAL A 653 -13.31 -7.05 9.82
C VAL A 653 -12.56 -7.77 10.95
N ALA A 654 -12.61 -9.10 11.02
CA ALA A 654 -11.91 -9.89 12.04
C ALA A 654 -10.38 -9.93 11.83
N VAL A 655 -9.91 -10.12 10.60
CA VAL A 655 -8.46 -10.22 10.26
C VAL A 655 -7.74 -8.89 10.52
N ALA A 656 -8.38 -7.75 10.24
CA ALA A 656 -7.80 -6.43 10.54
C ALA A 656 -7.47 -6.27 12.04
N LEU A 657 -8.27 -6.86 12.94
CA LEU A 657 -8.02 -6.84 14.38
C LEU A 657 -6.85 -7.73 14.79
N ILE A 658 -6.72 -8.91 14.18
CA ILE A 658 -5.63 -9.84 14.47
C ILE A 658 -4.28 -9.18 14.12
N VAL A 659 -4.19 -8.50 12.97
CA VAL A 659 -2.95 -7.83 12.56
C VAL A 659 -2.56 -6.72 13.53
N ILE A 660 -3.49 -5.84 13.92
CA ILE A 660 -3.23 -4.76 14.90
C ILE A 660 -2.89 -5.35 16.27
N GLY A 661 -3.60 -6.39 16.71
CA GLY A 661 -3.33 -7.11 17.95
C GLY A 661 -1.94 -7.74 17.95
N CYS A 662 -1.55 -8.41 16.88
CA CYS A 662 -0.20 -8.98 16.71
C CYS A 662 0.89 -7.91 16.75
N VAL A 663 0.68 -6.72 16.19
CA VAL A 663 1.65 -5.61 16.28
C VAL A 663 1.78 -5.11 17.71
N LYS A 664 0.68 -4.89 18.44
CA LYS A 664 0.73 -4.48 19.85
C LYS A 664 1.39 -5.53 20.73
N ILE A 665 1.06 -6.80 20.51
CA ILE A 665 1.71 -7.94 21.19
C ILE A 665 3.20 -7.95 20.88
N TYR A 666 3.60 -7.79 19.61
CA TYR A 666 5.01 -7.71 19.22
C TYR A 666 5.75 -6.55 19.91
N LEU A 667 5.18 -5.34 19.93
CA LEU A 667 5.77 -4.19 20.62
C LEU A 667 5.89 -4.45 22.13
N LYS A 668 4.89 -5.05 22.75
CA LYS A 668 4.93 -5.43 24.18
C LYS A 668 5.95 -6.53 24.47
N LEU A 669 6.10 -7.51 23.59
CA LEU A 669 7.06 -8.62 23.74
C LEU A 669 8.50 -8.19 23.45
N THR A 670 8.71 -7.17 22.61
CA THR A 670 10.05 -6.69 22.24
C THR A 670 10.56 -5.56 23.13
N THR A 671 9.67 -4.80 23.76
CA THR A 671 10.04 -3.74 24.70
C THR A 671 10.68 -4.31 25.95
N LYS A 672 11.94 -3.96 26.18
CA LYS A 672 12.66 -4.35 27.38
C LYS A 672 12.52 -3.31 28.48
N TRP A 673 12.27 -3.80 29.68
CA TRP A 673 12.18 -3.00 30.90
C TRP A 673 13.47 -3.10 31.70
N ALA A 674 13.92 -2.00 32.27
CA ALA A 674 15.01 -2.01 33.24
C ALA A 674 14.50 -2.69 34.52
N ARG A 675 15.14 -3.79 34.92
CA ARG A 675 14.73 -4.59 36.10
C ARG A 675 15.71 -4.51 37.27
N SER A 676 16.75 -3.70 37.14
CA SER A 676 17.76 -3.57 38.18
C SER A 676 17.11 -3.09 39.49
N PRO A 677 17.38 -3.75 40.64
CA PRO A 677 16.86 -3.36 41.95
C PRO A 677 17.72 -2.28 42.63
N THR A 678 18.65 -1.63 41.92
CA THR A 678 19.54 -0.62 42.48
C THR A 678 18.77 0.51 43.17
N CYS A 679 19.07 0.72 44.46
CA CYS A 679 18.61 1.85 45.26
C CYS A 679 19.49 3.08 44.99
N LEU A 680 18.88 4.27 44.97
CA LEU A 680 19.54 5.56 44.74
C LEU A 680 19.45 6.48 45.97
N LEU A 681 19.17 5.94 47.16
CA LEU A 681 19.18 6.72 48.39
C LEU A 681 20.56 7.36 48.62
N GLY A 682 20.57 8.65 48.92
CA GLY A 682 21.80 9.44 49.09
C GLY A 682 22.52 9.80 47.80
N LYS A 683 21.91 9.52 46.63
CA LYS A 683 22.43 9.88 45.30
C LYS A 683 21.74 11.13 44.77
N THR A 684 22.50 12.00 44.12
CA THR A 684 21.98 13.20 43.45
C THR A 684 21.98 13.00 41.95
N VAL A 685 20.84 13.26 41.30
CA VAL A 685 20.67 13.04 39.86
C VAL A 685 20.11 14.28 39.18
N ILE A 686 20.60 14.60 37.98
CA ILE A 686 20.08 15.69 37.14
C ILE A 686 19.48 15.09 35.87
N VAL A 687 18.25 15.46 35.53
CA VAL A 687 17.60 15.06 34.27
C VAL A 687 17.16 16.30 33.50
N THR A 688 17.79 16.53 32.34
CA THR A 688 17.44 17.64 31.44
C THR A 688 16.20 17.32 30.59
N GLY A 689 15.33 18.31 30.39
CA GLY A 689 14.08 18.14 29.64
C GLY A 689 13.11 17.14 30.30
N SER A 690 12.97 17.23 31.62
CA SER A 690 12.25 16.27 32.46
C SER A 690 10.81 16.66 32.80
N ASN A 691 10.28 17.72 32.19
CA ASN A 691 8.91 18.16 32.44
C ASN A 691 7.83 17.30 31.75
N ILE A 692 8.18 16.57 30.68
CA ILE A 692 7.27 15.69 29.93
C ILE A 692 8.02 14.50 29.33
N GLY A 693 7.29 13.53 28.79
CA GLY A 693 7.84 12.49 27.93
C GLY A 693 8.87 11.59 28.63
N ILE A 694 9.94 11.23 27.91
CA ILE A 694 10.97 10.28 28.38
C ILE A 694 11.68 10.79 29.63
N GLY A 695 12.04 12.08 29.66
CA GLY A 695 12.73 12.70 30.80
C GLY A 695 11.89 12.67 32.08
N PHE A 696 10.59 12.92 31.96
CA PHE A 696 9.65 12.84 33.08
C PHE A 696 9.61 11.44 33.70
N TYR A 697 9.40 10.40 32.88
CA TYR A 697 9.35 9.01 33.39
C TYR A 697 10.70 8.51 33.90
N THR A 698 11.81 9.02 33.37
CA THR A 698 13.16 8.76 33.93
C THR A 698 13.28 9.36 35.33
N ALA A 699 12.82 10.61 35.52
CA ALA A 699 12.83 11.27 36.82
C ALA A 699 11.90 10.58 37.85
N VAL A 700 10.72 10.10 37.42
CA VAL A 700 9.83 9.27 38.25
C VAL A 700 10.54 8.02 38.75
N ASP A 701 11.23 7.28 37.88
CA ASP A 701 11.93 6.06 38.29
C ASP A 701 13.07 6.34 39.29
N PHE A 702 13.86 7.41 39.07
CA PHE A 702 14.90 7.79 40.03
C PHE A 702 14.33 8.26 41.37
N ALA A 703 13.23 9.01 41.36
CA ALA A 703 12.55 9.42 42.59
C ALA A 703 11.98 8.21 43.35
N LYS A 704 11.39 7.23 42.66
CA LYS A 704 10.95 5.95 43.27
C LYS A 704 12.09 5.17 43.92
N ARG A 705 13.31 5.31 43.42
CA ARG A 705 14.53 4.68 43.97
C ARG A 705 15.15 5.47 45.13
N GLY A 706 14.53 6.57 45.56
CA GLY A 706 14.99 7.39 46.69
C GLY A 706 16.06 8.43 46.34
N ALA A 707 16.30 8.71 45.05
CA ALA A 707 17.26 9.73 44.65
C ALA A 707 16.80 11.15 45.04
N ARG A 708 17.76 12.05 45.23
CA ARG A 708 17.55 13.49 45.11
C ARG A 708 17.54 13.85 43.63
N VAL A 709 16.37 14.22 43.10
CA VAL A 709 16.16 14.44 41.66
C VAL A 709 16.06 15.93 41.35
N ILE A 710 16.97 16.42 40.51
CA ILE A 710 16.96 17.78 39.99
C ILE A 710 16.39 17.76 38.57
N LEU A 711 15.20 18.32 38.41
CA LEU A 711 14.53 18.53 37.14
C LEU A 711 15.11 19.78 36.49
N ALA A 712 15.91 19.60 35.44
CA ALA A 712 16.50 20.69 34.67
C ALA A 712 15.58 21.02 33.47
N CYS A 713 14.77 22.07 33.61
CA CYS A 713 13.70 22.42 32.66
C CYS A 713 13.79 23.89 32.23
N ARG A 714 13.33 24.20 31.01
CA ARG A 714 13.32 25.58 30.49
C ARG A 714 12.16 26.43 31.03
N ASP A 715 10.99 25.81 31.21
CA ASP A 715 9.73 26.50 31.55
C ASP A 715 9.38 26.20 33.01
N TYR A 716 9.35 27.26 33.84
CA TYR A 716 9.10 27.13 35.26
C TYR A 716 7.74 26.49 35.56
N LYS A 717 6.66 26.95 34.94
CA LYS A 717 5.30 26.47 35.22
C LYS A 717 5.16 24.98 34.88
N LYS A 718 5.67 24.57 33.71
CA LYS A 718 5.64 23.16 33.29
C LYS A 718 6.56 22.28 34.13
N GLY A 719 7.73 22.81 34.50
CA GLY A 719 8.66 22.12 35.38
C GLY A 719 8.08 21.90 36.77
N GLU A 720 7.39 22.90 37.33
CA GLU A 720 6.82 22.83 38.68
C GLU A 720 5.64 21.86 38.74
N SER A 721 4.75 21.89 37.74
CA SER A 721 3.69 20.90 37.63
C SER A 721 4.23 19.47 37.50
N ALA A 722 5.34 19.27 36.77
CA ALA A 722 5.99 17.97 36.69
C ALA A 722 6.62 17.55 38.03
N ARG A 723 7.22 18.49 38.78
CA ARG A 723 7.79 18.27 40.10
C ARG A 723 6.73 17.77 41.08
N GLU A 724 5.61 18.48 41.18
CA GLU A 724 4.48 18.13 42.05
C GLU A 724 3.92 16.74 41.71
N GLU A 725 3.74 16.45 40.43
CA GLU A 725 3.23 15.15 39.98
C GLU A 725 4.22 14.01 40.27
N ILE A 726 5.52 14.23 40.15
CA ILE A 726 6.54 13.23 40.51
C ILE A 726 6.47 12.96 42.02
N ILE A 727 6.49 14.00 42.86
CA ILE A 727 6.41 13.86 44.32
C ILE A 727 5.16 13.07 44.70
N LYS A 728 4.00 13.42 44.11
CA LYS A 728 2.74 12.72 44.34
C LYS A 728 2.77 11.24 43.94
N ARG A 729 3.46 10.89 42.85
CA ARG A 729 3.54 9.50 42.36
C ARG A 729 4.53 8.63 43.11
N THR A 730 5.53 9.23 43.75
CA THR A 730 6.65 8.49 44.33
C THR A 730 6.78 8.66 45.83
N ASP A 731 6.01 9.58 46.43
CA ASP A 731 6.09 9.95 47.85
C ASP A 731 7.51 10.38 48.27
N ASN A 732 8.30 10.88 47.32
CA ASN A 732 9.68 11.32 47.57
C ASN A 732 9.70 12.85 47.49
N PRO A 733 9.89 13.55 48.63
CA PRO A 733 9.91 15.01 48.64
C PRO A 733 11.20 15.61 48.05
N ASN A 734 12.24 14.78 47.81
CA ASN A 734 13.55 15.24 47.31
C ASN A 734 13.57 15.44 45.79
N VAL A 735 12.58 16.15 45.25
CA VAL A 735 12.48 16.49 43.83
C VAL A 735 12.48 18.01 43.69
N PHE A 736 13.48 18.55 42.99
CA PHE A 736 13.78 19.98 42.90
C PHE A 736 13.74 20.43 41.44
N LEU A 737 13.17 21.60 41.19
CA LEU A 737 13.18 22.23 39.87
C LEU A 737 14.32 23.24 39.80
N LYS A 738 15.12 23.18 38.73
CA LYS A 738 16.13 24.18 38.38
C LYS A 738 15.98 24.58 36.92
N ILE A 739 16.07 25.87 36.63
CA ILE A 739 15.80 26.40 35.29
C ILE A 739 17.06 26.40 34.45
N VAL A 740 16.97 25.83 33.25
CA VAL A 740 18.03 25.90 32.24
C VAL A 740 17.44 25.97 30.85
N ASP A 741 17.86 26.97 30.08
CA ASP A 741 17.58 27.07 28.66
C ASP A 741 18.77 26.55 27.85
N MET A 742 18.63 25.35 27.30
CA MET A 742 19.65 24.72 26.46
C MET A 742 19.87 25.47 25.12
N SER A 743 19.13 26.53 24.82
CA SER A 743 19.37 27.42 23.68
C SER A 743 20.22 28.67 24.00
N SER A 744 20.77 28.76 25.22
CA SER A 744 21.63 29.86 25.67
C SER A 744 22.83 29.34 26.47
N PHE A 745 24.05 29.61 26.02
CA PHE A 745 25.27 29.23 26.75
C PHE A 745 25.40 29.93 28.11
N GLU A 746 24.98 31.20 28.19
CA GLU A 746 24.90 31.95 29.46
C GLU A 746 24.00 31.23 30.46
N SER A 747 22.81 30.79 30.02
CA SER A 747 21.88 30.03 30.89
C SER A 747 22.48 28.70 31.35
N VAL A 748 23.19 27.99 30.47
CA VAL A 748 23.86 26.73 30.81
C VAL A 748 24.98 26.96 31.84
N ARG A 749 25.77 28.02 31.69
CA ARG A 749 26.84 28.38 32.64
C ARG A 749 26.29 28.77 34.00
N ALA A 750 25.26 29.62 34.03
CA ALA A 750 24.60 30.02 35.26
C ALA A 750 24.03 28.81 36.02
N PHE A 751 23.37 27.88 35.29
CA PHE A 751 22.89 26.63 35.87
C PHE A 751 24.03 25.78 36.44
N ALA A 752 25.12 25.57 35.68
CA ALA A 752 26.24 24.76 36.15
C ALA A 752 26.96 25.38 37.36
N GLN A 753 27.13 26.71 37.38
CA GLN A 753 27.66 27.46 38.52
C GLN A 753 26.78 27.30 39.77
N GLU A 754 25.46 27.41 39.61
CA GLU A 754 24.52 27.19 40.70
C GLU A 754 24.66 25.76 41.24
N ILE A 755 24.63 24.73 40.38
CA ILE A 755 24.77 23.33 40.79
C ILE A 755 26.10 23.09 41.51
N ASN A 756 27.22 23.56 40.97
CA ASN A 756 28.54 23.41 41.60
C ASN A 756 28.64 24.14 42.95
N LYS A 757 27.83 25.18 43.17
CA LYS A 757 27.76 25.91 44.44
C LYS A 757 26.83 25.25 45.46
N THR A 758 25.71 24.68 45.01
CA THR A 758 24.62 24.21 45.90
C THR A 758 24.60 22.71 46.14
N GLU A 759 25.24 21.91 45.28
CA GLU A 759 25.20 20.45 45.37
C GLU A 759 26.60 19.89 45.70
N ASP A 760 26.69 19.08 46.75
CA ASP A 760 27.97 18.49 47.17
C ASP A 760 28.43 17.33 46.29
N ARG A 761 27.48 16.72 45.57
CA ARG A 761 27.66 15.52 44.73
C ARG A 761 26.70 15.52 43.54
N LEU A 762 27.09 14.83 42.47
CA LEU A 762 26.30 14.51 41.29
C LEU A 762 26.66 13.09 40.82
N ASP A 763 25.75 12.14 41.02
CA ASP A 763 25.98 10.73 40.73
C ASP A 763 25.51 10.32 39.33
N ILE A 764 24.42 10.92 38.84
CA ILE A 764 23.86 10.59 37.53
C ILE A 764 23.47 11.88 36.79
N LEU A 765 24.09 12.12 35.64
CA LEU A 765 23.69 13.18 34.71
C LEU A 765 23.00 12.57 33.50
N VAL A 766 21.72 12.88 33.32
CA VAL A 766 20.94 12.48 32.14
C VAL A 766 20.74 13.68 31.21
N ASN A 767 21.48 13.67 30.12
CA ASN A 767 21.36 14.62 29.02
C ASN A 767 20.26 14.17 28.05
N ASN A 768 19.01 14.47 28.41
CA ASN A 768 17.80 14.08 27.67
C ASN A 768 17.14 15.22 26.90
N ALA A 769 17.40 16.49 27.25
CA ALA A 769 16.83 17.62 26.51
C ALA A 769 17.12 17.53 25.00
N GLY A 770 16.12 17.80 24.18
CA GLY A 770 16.31 17.82 22.73
C GLY A 770 15.08 18.22 21.90
N MET A 771 15.32 18.56 20.63
CA MET A 771 14.32 18.99 19.66
C MET A 771 14.68 18.58 18.23
N ALA A 772 13.68 18.29 17.38
CA ALA A 772 13.89 17.68 16.05
C ALA A 772 13.47 18.55 14.85
N ILE A 773 12.42 19.37 14.98
CA ILE A 773 12.01 20.29 13.90
C ILE A 773 11.85 21.68 14.49
N VAL A 774 12.75 22.56 14.08
CA VAL A 774 12.67 24.01 14.21
C VAL A 774 12.86 24.55 12.81
N ASP A 775 12.18 25.64 12.44
CA ASP A 775 12.57 26.43 11.26
C ASP A 775 14.09 26.75 11.34
N ASP A 776 14.76 27.20 10.26
CA ASP A 776 16.22 27.50 10.22
C ASP A 776 16.62 28.70 11.15
N GLU A 777 15.96 28.85 12.29
CA GLU A 777 16.21 29.82 13.36
C GLU A 777 17.54 29.52 14.05
N LYS A 778 18.32 30.58 14.23
CA LYS A 778 19.53 30.57 15.05
C LYS A 778 19.18 30.92 16.50
N THR A 779 19.93 30.37 17.44
CA THR A 779 19.92 30.77 18.85
C THR A 779 20.52 32.16 19.03
N LYS A 780 20.44 32.70 20.25
CA LYS A 780 21.12 33.95 20.63
C LYS A 780 22.65 33.85 20.50
N ASP A 781 23.19 32.63 20.62
CA ASP A 781 24.61 32.34 20.44
C ASP A 781 25.00 32.15 18.95
N GLY A 782 24.08 32.40 18.00
CA GLY A 782 24.35 32.36 16.56
C GLY A 782 24.38 30.96 15.93
N LEU A 783 24.01 29.92 16.70
CA LEU A 783 24.05 28.51 16.28
C LEU A 783 22.69 28.01 15.80
N LEU A 784 22.67 26.98 14.96
CA LEU A 784 21.42 26.31 14.58
C LEU A 784 20.72 25.74 15.83
N MET A 785 19.46 26.09 16.03
CA MET A 785 18.70 25.78 17.26
C MET A 785 18.80 24.31 17.68
N ALA A 786 18.51 23.37 16.77
CA ALA A 786 18.57 21.94 17.07
C ALA A 786 19.99 21.45 17.38
N MET A 787 21.02 22.04 16.77
CA MET A 787 22.41 21.66 17.00
C MET A 787 22.89 22.12 18.38
N GLN A 788 22.56 23.35 18.77
CA GLN A 788 22.92 23.86 20.09
C GLN A 788 22.18 23.11 21.20
N VAL A 789 20.86 23.01 21.11
CA VAL A 789 20.03 22.39 22.15
C VAL A 789 20.37 20.92 22.34
N ASN A 790 20.57 20.17 21.24
CA ASN A 790 20.84 18.74 21.32
C ASN A 790 22.31 18.42 21.64
N TYR A 791 23.27 19.22 21.18
CA TYR A 791 24.69 18.87 21.22
C TYR A 791 25.57 19.90 21.95
N PHE A 792 25.68 21.15 21.49
CA PHE A 792 26.68 22.07 22.08
C PHE A 792 26.38 22.43 23.54
N SER A 793 25.12 22.67 23.90
CA SER A 793 24.76 22.95 25.29
C SER A 793 24.90 21.72 26.18
N LEU A 794 24.68 20.51 25.63
CA LEU A 794 24.97 19.25 26.31
C LEU A 794 26.48 19.10 26.57
N PHE A 795 27.30 19.36 25.54
CA PHE A 795 28.77 19.33 25.63
C PHE A 795 29.27 20.30 26.71
N LEU A 796 28.82 21.55 26.67
CA LEU A 796 29.19 22.58 27.64
C LEU A 796 28.75 22.19 29.05
N LEU A 797 27.47 21.85 29.25
CA LEU A 797 26.94 21.48 30.56
C LEU A 797 27.68 20.29 31.18
N THR A 798 27.95 19.26 30.37
CA THR A 798 28.65 18.07 30.85
C THR A 798 30.05 18.42 31.33
N ASN A 799 30.81 19.20 30.53
CA ASN A 799 32.17 19.61 30.89
C ASN A 799 32.22 20.48 32.16
N LEU A 800 31.28 21.43 32.31
CA LEU A 800 31.21 22.29 33.50
C LEU A 800 30.87 21.54 34.80
N LEU A 801 30.27 20.35 34.71
CA LEU A 801 29.90 19.51 35.85
C LEU A 801 30.85 18.31 36.05
N LEU A 802 31.90 18.18 35.24
CA LEU A 802 32.79 17.00 35.28
C LEU A 802 33.49 16.82 36.62
N ASP A 803 33.96 17.90 37.25
CA ASP A 803 34.69 17.77 38.51
C ASP A 803 33.77 17.33 39.65
N LEU A 804 32.51 17.79 39.65
CA LEU A 804 31.49 17.31 40.59
C LEU A 804 31.16 15.83 40.36
N LEU A 805 31.07 15.39 39.10
CA LEU A 805 30.88 13.98 38.73
C LEU A 805 32.06 13.11 39.19
N LYS A 806 33.31 13.56 38.99
CA LYS A 806 34.52 12.87 39.44
C LYS A 806 34.58 12.77 40.96
N LYS A 807 34.27 13.86 41.67
CA LYS A 807 34.15 13.88 43.14
C LYS A 807 33.12 12.87 43.66
N SER A 808 32.09 12.59 42.86
CA SER A 808 30.97 11.73 43.21
C SER A 808 31.12 10.28 42.74
N GLN A 809 32.32 9.87 42.31
CA GLN A 809 32.55 8.53 41.79
C GLN A 809 32.11 7.43 42.80
N PRO A 810 31.60 6.27 42.31
CA PRO A 810 31.29 5.99 40.91
C PRO A 810 30.06 6.78 40.44
N SER A 811 30.17 7.45 39.29
CA SER A 811 29.12 8.29 38.71
C SER A 811 28.92 8.01 37.22
N ARG A 812 27.79 8.44 36.67
CA ARG A 812 27.35 8.08 35.31
C ARG A 812 26.80 9.26 34.53
N ILE A 813 27.17 9.35 33.25
CA ILE A 813 26.61 10.29 32.28
C ILE A 813 25.85 9.49 31.22
N ILE A 814 24.59 9.87 30.96
CA ILE A 814 23.72 9.21 29.99
C ILE A 814 23.26 10.23 28.97
N ASN A 815 23.62 10.03 27.71
CA ASN A 815 23.32 10.94 26.61
C ASN A 815 22.25 10.35 25.67
N THR A 816 21.11 11.05 25.55
CA THR A 816 20.00 10.60 24.68
C THR A 816 20.26 10.99 23.22
N SER A 817 20.66 9.99 22.43
CA SER A 817 20.78 10.10 20.98
C SER A 817 19.50 9.58 20.30
N SER A 818 19.55 9.22 19.02
CA SER A 818 18.50 8.40 18.40
C SER A 818 19.05 7.50 17.29
N ILE A 819 18.16 6.65 16.75
CA ILE A 819 18.18 6.28 15.33
C ILE A 819 18.20 7.59 14.49
N LEU A 820 18.08 7.72 13.18
CA LEU A 820 18.47 8.96 12.46
C LEU A 820 19.93 9.41 12.60
N ALA A 821 20.66 9.18 13.70
CA ALA A 821 22.11 9.42 13.73
C ALA A 821 22.87 8.55 12.71
N GLN A 822 22.30 7.44 12.21
CA GLN A 822 22.91 6.69 11.09
C GLN A 822 22.71 7.37 9.71
N VAL A 823 21.75 8.29 9.51
CA VAL A 823 21.55 8.95 8.20
C VAL A 823 22.53 10.11 8.00
N GLY A 824 23.18 10.60 9.06
CA GLY A 824 24.18 11.68 9.03
C GLY A 824 25.49 11.30 8.32
N THR A 825 25.42 10.62 7.18
CA THR A 825 26.59 10.10 6.44
C THR A 825 27.46 11.19 5.82
N SER A 826 26.92 12.42 5.72
CA SER A 826 27.61 13.64 5.28
C SER A 826 28.31 14.41 6.42
N PHE A 827 28.30 13.89 7.66
CA PHE A 827 28.82 14.59 8.82
C PHE A 827 30.29 15.02 8.63
N SER A 828 30.52 16.32 8.67
CA SER A 828 31.80 17.00 8.65
C SER A 828 31.84 17.98 9.82
N VAL A 829 32.92 17.91 10.58
CA VAL A 829 33.16 18.75 11.75
C VAL A 829 33.26 20.24 11.33
N ASP A 830 33.82 20.52 10.15
CA ASP A 830 33.94 21.87 9.59
C ASP A 830 32.59 22.50 9.14
N LYS A 831 31.51 21.71 9.16
CA LYS A 831 30.16 22.10 8.69
C LYS A 831 29.10 22.10 9.79
N LEU A 832 29.49 21.99 11.07
CA LEU A 832 28.55 21.94 12.20
C LEU A 832 27.56 23.13 12.24
N HIS A 833 27.90 24.25 11.60
CA HIS A 833 27.07 25.48 11.51
C HIS A 833 26.43 25.72 10.13
N LYS A 834 26.64 24.83 9.14
CA LYS A 834 26.34 25.07 7.71
C LYS A 834 25.44 23.98 7.08
N TYR A 835 24.78 23.18 7.90
CA TYR A 835 23.87 22.14 7.39
C TYR A 835 22.54 22.75 6.93
N ASN A 836 22.04 22.27 5.79
CA ASN A 836 20.79 22.72 5.20
C ASN A 836 19.68 21.68 5.48
N GLY A 837 18.59 22.11 6.11
CA GLY A 837 17.38 21.29 6.29
C GLY A 837 17.26 20.60 7.66
N ASN A 838 16.08 20.74 8.26
CA ASN A 838 15.79 20.42 9.67
C ASN A 838 16.12 18.97 10.10
N LEU A 839 15.85 17.98 9.25
CA LEU A 839 16.08 16.58 9.58
C LEU A 839 17.58 16.21 9.54
N ASP A 840 18.36 16.86 8.69
CA ASP A 840 19.79 16.62 8.55
C ASP A 840 20.53 17.19 9.77
N VAL A 841 20.22 18.44 10.16
CA VAL A 841 20.73 19.07 11.39
C VAL A 841 20.45 18.20 12.62
N TYR A 842 19.22 17.69 12.75
CA TYR A 842 18.86 16.78 13.84
C TYR A 842 19.71 15.51 13.81
N ALA A 843 19.81 14.84 12.66
CA ALA A 843 20.61 13.62 12.50
C ALA A 843 22.09 13.84 12.85
N HIS A 844 22.69 14.95 12.41
CA HIS A 844 24.07 15.31 12.75
C HIS A 844 24.24 15.62 14.22
N SER A 845 23.31 16.34 14.85
CA SER A 845 23.36 16.60 16.29
C SER A 845 23.34 15.32 17.11
N LYS A 846 22.50 14.34 16.71
CA LYS A 846 22.41 13.04 17.40
C LYS A 846 23.62 12.15 17.13
N LEU A 847 24.27 12.26 15.97
CA LEU A 847 25.55 11.60 15.69
C LEU A 847 26.70 12.22 16.50
N ALA A 848 26.74 13.55 16.64
CA ALA A 848 27.72 14.27 17.44
C ALA A 848 27.69 13.82 18.91
N ILE A 849 26.49 13.57 19.47
CA ILE A 849 26.34 12.98 20.81
C ILE A 849 27.05 11.62 20.94
N ILE A 850 26.95 10.74 19.94
CA ILE A 850 27.59 9.41 19.98
C ILE A 850 29.12 9.56 19.92
N LEU A 851 29.62 10.44 19.04
CA LEU A 851 31.05 10.75 18.93
C LEU A 851 31.61 11.34 20.23
N PHE A 852 30.89 12.31 20.82
CA PHE A 852 31.24 12.90 22.10
C PHE A 852 31.24 11.88 23.23
N THR A 853 30.24 10.99 23.29
CA THR A 853 30.17 9.95 24.33
C THR A 853 31.40 9.05 24.30
N LYS A 854 31.86 8.67 23.11
CA LYS A 854 33.08 7.87 22.93
C LYS A 854 34.33 8.61 23.37
N GLU A 855 34.48 9.86 22.92
CA GLU A 855 35.65 10.66 23.22
C GLU A 855 35.72 11.01 24.71
N LEU A 856 34.59 11.36 25.32
CA LEU A 856 34.49 11.62 26.75
C LEU A 856 34.83 10.38 27.59
N ALA A 857 34.37 9.20 27.18
CA ALA A 857 34.69 7.96 27.89
C ALA A 857 36.20 7.66 27.91
N LYS A 858 36.93 7.96 26.83
CA LYS A 858 38.40 7.85 26.79
C LYS A 858 39.05 8.84 27.74
N ARG A 859 38.60 10.11 27.73
CA ARG A 859 39.13 11.18 28.59
C ARG A 859 38.85 10.96 30.07
N LEU A 860 37.84 10.17 30.40
CA LEU A 860 37.45 9.82 31.77
C LEU A 860 38.00 8.47 32.23
N GLU A 861 38.86 7.81 31.45
CA GLU A 861 39.49 6.55 31.86
C GLU A 861 40.23 6.73 33.20
N GLY A 862 40.01 5.80 34.13
CA GLY A 862 40.58 5.85 35.49
C GLY A 862 39.89 6.82 36.47
N SER A 863 38.96 7.68 36.02
CA SER A 863 38.29 8.65 36.91
C SER A 863 37.14 8.09 37.75
N GLY A 864 36.68 6.87 37.46
CA GLY A 864 35.48 6.29 38.07
C GLY A 864 34.15 6.81 37.51
N VAL A 865 34.19 7.69 36.50
CA VAL A 865 33.01 8.20 35.79
C VAL A 865 32.78 7.41 34.50
N THR A 866 31.55 6.92 34.29
CA THR A 866 31.17 6.16 33.08
C THR A 866 30.20 6.94 32.20
N VAL A 867 30.24 6.72 30.89
CA VAL A 867 29.45 7.50 29.91
C VAL A 867 28.76 6.56 28.94
N TYR A 868 27.48 6.78 28.66
CA TYR A 868 26.70 5.96 27.74
C TYR A 868 25.88 6.83 26.79
N SER A 869 25.71 6.39 25.55
CA SER A 869 24.73 6.97 24.62
C SER A 869 23.66 5.95 24.27
N LEU A 870 22.45 6.41 23.98
CA LEU A 870 21.34 5.48 23.72
C LEU A 870 20.31 5.99 22.71
N HIS A 871 19.52 5.05 22.19
CA HIS A 871 18.25 5.30 21.52
C HIS A 871 17.09 4.88 22.41
N PRO A 872 16.11 5.76 22.69
CA PRO A 872 14.94 5.41 23.50
C PRO A 872 13.89 4.56 22.74
N GLY A 873 14.12 4.22 21.47
CA GLY A 873 13.12 3.58 20.60
C GLY A 873 12.26 4.59 19.85
N ALA A 874 11.33 4.08 19.03
CA ALA A 874 10.30 4.91 18.38
C ALA A 874 9.24 5.28 19.42
N VAL A 875 9.49 6.35 20.17
CA VAL A 875 8.65 6.80 21.27
C VAL A 875 7.71 7.90 20.81
N LYS A 876 6.46 7.86 21.30
CA LYS A 876 5.53 8.97 21.20
C LYS A 876 6.10 10.18 21.96
N THR A 877 6.74 11.10 21.26
CA THR A 877 7.31 12.31 21.83
C THR A 877 6.75 13.55 21.15
N ASP A 878 6.63 14.64 21.91
CA ASP A 878 6.23 15.96 21.40
C ASP A 878 7.39 16.68 20.68
N ILE A 879 8.41 15.94 20.22
CA ILE A 879 9.63 16.51 19.64
C ILE A 879 9.38 17.25 18.31
N PHE A 880 8.20 17.04 17.71
CA PHE A 880 7.72 17.67 16.49
C PHE A 880 6.71 18.81 16.73
N ARG A 881 6.48 19.24 17.99
CA ARG A 881 5.44 20.24 18.33
C ARG A 881 5.63 21.60 17.67
N ASN A 882 6.84 21.94 17.25
CA ASN A 882 7.17 23.22 16.62
C ASN A 882 7.21 23.15 15.08
N ALA A 883 6.82 22.03 14.46
CA ALA A 883 6.76 21.93 13.00
C ALA A 883 5.61 22.81 12.45
N LYS A 884 5.94 23.90 11.76
CA LYS A 884 4.97 24.77 11.07
C LYS A 884 4.78 24.33 9.61
N GLY A 885 3.73 24.83 8.94
CA GLY A 885 3.46 24.60 7.52
C GLY A 885 2.72 23.30 7.17
N LEU A 886 2.82 22.86 5.91
CA LEU A 886 2.09 21.71 5.33
C LEU A 886 2.35 20.39 6.08
N ILE A 887 3.54 20.26 6.70
CA ILE A 887 3.93 19.13 7.56
C ILE A 887 3.25 19.21 8.92
N GLY A 888 3.17 20.40 9.55
CA GLY A 888 2.40 20.62 10.77
C GLY A 888 0.89 20.36 10.59
N SER A 889 0.36 20.69 9.40
CA SER A 889 -1.01 20.36 9.00
C SER A 889 -1.21 18.89 8.58
N PHE A 890 -0.13 18.16 8.25
CA PHE A 890 -0.15 16.71 8.03
C PHE A 890 -0.06 15.93 9.35
N MET A 891 0.52 16.54 10.39
CA MET A 891 0.59 16.06 11.79
C MET A 891 -0.73 16.25 12.54
N THR A 892 -1.84 15.84 11.92
CA THR A 892 -3.21 15.89 12.47
C THR A 892 -3.49 14.73 13.44
N SER A 893 -4.67 14.77 14.09
CA SER A 893 -5.20 13.73 15.00
C SER A 893 -5.02 12.29 14.47
N LEU A 894 -5.07 12.09 13.16
CA LEU A 894 -4.89 10.79 12.50
C LEU A 894 -3.47 10.24 12.63
N PHE A 895 -2.43 11.08 12.49
CA PHE A 895 -1.04 10.68 12.71
C PHE A 895 -0.75 10.43 14.20
N LYS A 896 -1.36 11.22 15.11
CA LYS A 896 -1.30 10.97 16.56
C LYS A 896 -1.93 9.63 16.96
N ARG A 897 -3.04 9.22 16.34
CA ARG A 897 -3.66 7.90 16.53
C ARG A 897 -2.80 6.78 15.94
N TRP A 898 -2.15 7.01 14.80
CA TRP A 898 -1.16 6.08 14.24
C TRP A 898 0.04 5.90 15.18
N MET A 899 0.56 6.98 15.76
CA MET A 899 1.61 6.90 16.78
C MET A 899 1.16 6.08 17.99
N ASN A 900 -0.08 6.21 18.46
CA ASN A 900 -0.60 5.40 19.58
C ASN A 900 -0.67 3.89 19.29
N LEU A 901 -0.71 3.48 18.01
CA LEU A 901 -0.82 2.07 17.62
C LEU A 901 0.56 1.42 17.39
N PHE A 902 1.55 2.19 16.95
CA PHE A 902 2.84 1.65 16.47
C PHE A 902 4.07 2.14 17.25
N PHE A 903 3.93 3.12 18.16
CA PHE A 903 5.05 3.71 18.91
C PHE A 903 4.97 3.35 20.39
N LYS A 904 6.14 3.33 21.03
CA LYS A 904 6.27 3.14 22.48
C LYS A 904 5.68 4.32 23.24
N THR A 905 5.13 4.03 24.41
CA THR A 905 4.81 5.04 25.41
C THR A 905 6.08 5.72 25.93
N PRO A 906 6.00 6.94 26.47
CA PRO A 906 7.15 7.61 27.06
C PRO A 906 7.83 6.82 28.19
N GLU A 907 7.05 6.07 28.98
CA GLU A 907 7.54 5.20 30.05
C GLU A 907 8.35 4.02 29.52
N GLU A 908 7.85 3.35 28.48
CA GLU A 908 8.59 2.29 27.75
C GLU A 908 9.86 2.86 27.07
N GLY A 909 9.81 4.12 26.64
CA GLY A 909 10.95 4.84 26.06
C GLY A 909 12.05 5.17 27.07
N ALA A 910 11.69 5.40 28.34
CA ALA A 910 12.64 5.71 29.41
C ALA A 910 13.49 4.50 29.84
N GLN A 911 13.07 3.27 29.50
CA GLN A 911 13.68 2.05 30.03
C GLN A 911 15.17 1.90 29.71
N THR A 912 15.62 2.27 28.50
CA THR A 912 17.05 2.18 28.16
C THR A 912 17.87 3.23 28.91
N THR A 913 17.31 4.42 29.14
CA THR A 913 17.94 5.48 29.97
C THR A 913 18.11 5.02 31.41
N ILE A 914 17.04 4.47 31.99
CA ILE A 914 17.05 3.91 33.34
C ILE A 914 18.07 2.77 33.43
N TYR A 915 18.07 1.86 32.46
CA TYR A 915 19.03 0.75 32.39
C TYR A 915 20.48 1.25 32.41
N CYS A 916 20.85 2.19 31.54
CA CYS A 916 22.21 2.77 31.53
C CYS A 916 22.55 3.47 32.86
N ALA A 917 21.56 4.06 33.52
CA ALA A 917 21.75 4.77 34.78
C ALA A 917 21.93 3.84 35.99
N VAL A 918 21.27 2.68 36.04
CA VAL A 918 21.18 1.88 37.29
C VAL A 918 21.57 0.41 37.17
N GLU A 919 21.81 -0.11 35.96
CA GLU A 919 22.25 -1.50 35.77
C GLU A 919 23.67 -1.71 36.26
N LYS A 920 23.96 -2.85 36.88
CA LYS A 920 25.30 -3.21 37.35
C LYS A 920 26.10 -3.91 36.24
N ASN A 921 27.43 -3.88 36.32
CA ASN A 921 28.34 -4.57 35.39
C ASN A 921 28.34 -4.07 33.93
N ILE A 922 27.83 -2.87 33.69
CA ILE A 922 27.89 -2.21 32.38
C ILE A 922 29.03 -1.19 32.30
N GLU A 923 29.80 -1.00 33.37
CA GLU A 923 30.93 -0.05 33.48
C GLU A 923 31.98 -0.30 32.39
N LYS A 924 32.27 -1.58 32.11
CA LYS A 924 33.16 -2.01 31.00
C LYS A 924 32.69 -1.59 29.60
N PHE A 925 31.46 -1.11 29.48
CA PHE A 925 30.88 -0.63 28.23
C PHE A 925 30.80 0.89 28.16
N SER A 926 31.53 1.62 29.02
CA SER A 926 31.65 3.08 28.92
C SER A 926 32.09 3.49 27.50
N GLY A 927 31.46 4.54 26.96
CA GLY A 927 31.65 5.03 25.60
C GLY A 927 30.77 4.37 24.53
N HIS A 928 30.03 3.31 24.86
CA HIS A 928 29.21 2.58 23.87
C HIS A 928 27.76 3.05 23.75
N TYR A 929 27.13 2.59 22.66
CA TYR A 929 25.75 2.87 22.30
C TYR A 929 24.77 1.76 22.70
N PHE A 930 23.61 2.13 23.24
CA PHE A 930 22.59 1.21 23.77
C PHE A 930 21.22 1.37 23.11
N VAL A 931 20.54 0.24 22.88
CA VAL A 931 19.18 0.15 22.34
C VAL A 931 18.46 -1.02 23.01
N GLU A 932 17.21 -0.84 23.46
CA GLU A 932 16.44 -1.88 24.18
C GLU A 932 17.21 -2.51 25.35
N CYS A 933 17.78 -1.67 26.23
CA CYS A 933 18.56 -2.13 27.40
C CYS A 933 19.72 -3.09 27.04
N ARG A 934 20.32 -2.93 25.86
CA ARG A 934 21.44 -3.76 25.38
C ARG A 934 22.45 -2.92 24.62
N ARG A 935 23.74 -3.25 24.77
CA ARG A 935 24.81 -2.70 23.94
C ARG A 935 24.63 -3.15 22.49
N VAL A 936 24.76 -2.22 21.56
CA VAL A 936 24.79 -2.51 20.12
C VAL A 936 26.09 -1.99 19.50
N ASN A 937 26.38 -2.44 18.28
CA ASN A 937 27.54 -1.93 17.55
C ASN A 937 27.34 -0.47 17.15
N ASP A 938 28.41 0.31 17.24
CA ASP A 938 28.38 1.71 16.85
C ASP A 938 28.19 1.88 15.35
N TYR A 939 27.66 3.04 14.97
CA TYR A 939 27.43 3.38 13.58
C TYR A 939 28.75 3.60 12.85
N LYS A 940 28.82 3.21 11.57
CA LYS A 940 30.07 3.26 10.77
C LYS A 940 30.80 4.60 10.85
N ARG A 941 30.07 5.73 10.84
CA ARG A 941 30.67 7.07 10.93
C ARG A 941 31.20 7.38 12.33
N ALA A 942 30.53 6.90 13.38
CA ALA A 942 31.01 7.00 14.76
C ALA A 942 32.19 6.05 15.07
N ALA A 943 32.59 5.20 14.13
CA ALA A 943 33.75 4.32 14.24
C ALA A 943 34.99 4.87 13.49
N VAL A 944 34.90 6.05 12.86
CA VAL A 944 36.04 6.67 12.18
C VAL A 944 37.07 7.14 13.22
N PRO A 945 38.33 6.68 13.15
CA PRO A 945 39.39 7.14 14.05
C PRO A 945 39.60 8.65 13.99
N GLY A 946 39.94 9.29 15.11
CA GLY A 946 40.23 10.73 15.21
C GLY A 946 39.02 11.68 15.10
N LEU A 947 37.88 11.23 14.58
CA LEU A 947 36.72 12.10 14.36
C LEU A 947 36.10 12.65 15.67
N GLY A 948 36.10 11.85 16.74
CA GLY A 948 35.63 12.28 18.05
C GLY A 948 36.52 13.36 18.68
N GLU A 949 37.84 13.23 18.52
CA GLU A 949 38.82 14.21 18.98
C GLU A 949 38.72 15.53 18.20
N GLN A 950 38.57 15.45 16.87
CA GLN A 950 38.35 16.64 16.04
C GLN A 950 37.07 17.37 16.46
N LEU A 951 35.96 16.63 16.62
CA LEU A 951 34.70 17.19 17.09
C LEU A 951 34.84 17.85 18.48
N TRP A 952 35.62 17.25 19.38
CA TRP A 952 35.88 17.81 20.70
C TRP A 952 36.55 19.19 20.61
N ARG A 953 37.64 19.30 19.86
CA ARG A 953 38.41 20.56 19.72
C ARG A 953 37.53 21.70 19.18
N GLU A 954 36.78 21.45 18.11
CA GLU A 954 35.85 22.46 17.58
C GLU A 954 34.76 22.82 18.59
N SER A 955 34.27 21.84 19.35
CA SER A 955 33.23 22.09 20.35
C SER A 955 33.76 22.97 21.48
N GLU A 956 35.00 22.78 21.94
CA GLU A 956 35.64 23.64 22.94
C GLU A 956 35.74 25.09 22.46
N GLU A 957 36.11 25.31 21.20
CA GLU A 957 36.18 26.63 20.60
C GLU A 957 34.79 27.28 20.51
N VAL A 958 33.81 26.56 19.96
CA VAL A 958 32.43 27.06 19.77
C VAL A 958 31.77 27.44 21.09
N VAL A 959 31.95 26.65 22.14
CA VAL A 959 31.34 26.93 23.44
C VAL A 959 32.20 27.83 24.32
N ASN A 960 33.41 28.18 23.87
CA ASN A 960 34.43 28.91 24.61
C ASN A 960 34.73 28.27 25.97
N LEU A 961 35.10 26.98 25.98
CA LEU A 961 35.25 26.20 27.23
C LEU A 961 36.48 26.62 28.05
N THR A 962 37.55 27.07 27.39
CA THR A 962 38.89 27.29 27.95
C THR A 962 39.25 28.75 28.23
N ASN A 963 38.32 29.70 28.03
CA ASN A 963 38.49 31.12 28.42
C ASN A 963 37.66 31.48 29.66
#